data_AF-A0A2V9AVY9-F1
#
_entry.id   AF-A0A2V9AVY9-F1
#
_cell.length_a   1.000
_cell.length_b   1.000
_cell.length_c   1.000
_cell.angle_alpha   90.00
_cell.angle_beta   90.00
_cell.angle_gamma   90.00
#
_symmetry.space_group_name_H-M   'P 1'
#
loop_
_entity.id
_entity.type
_entity.pdbx_description
1 polymer ?
#
loop_
_entity_poly.entity_id
_entity_poly.type
_entity_poly.pdbx_seq_one_letter_code
_entity_poly.pdbx_strand_id
1 'polypeptide(L)'
;MASEIDSQPRPRKGGLFGVLVFAVVALVVLGAFTLIQRRSQYQALAKETETRAIPTVAVIHPVTEPTDEGLVLPGSMQAYVESPIYARTNGYLKKWYRDIGSRVRRGELLADIDTPEVDQQLIQAKADLETSKANANLSHITATRYEDLLKSDSVSKQEVDNASGDLAAKQATVASAEANVHRLYELESFKHIYAPFSGVITRRNVDIGTLVNAGNGGATQLLFSLAQTDPIRVYVNVPESAAPSIRAGLPAHLELTQFPGRKFQGKVVRTAEAIDPTSRTLLTEVDVPNKTGELLPGGYAQVHLGVQVAGERLQVPVNALLFRSEGLRAVTVDANHQLHLQPLTIGRDYGVTLEVLQGLRGGDWIVLNPADSLEEGQHVNIKEASVKPAAPPSAAPPGSAVLCVAGCTVGPKYQRASAPAAAHWDVAEPWRESAPKDALGKGEWWTIFHDDELNAFEHEALQSNQTIKISVARLEQARALAAIQISTQFPQLGTAPAAERQRLSGNRPPNSNFTVVSPVSQNSYTLPFTVSYEVDLFGRRRRSIEAAEASYQANAADLENVRLLITSELAGDYFSLRQLDTQITLLSRTVDALTKGLDLVNSRYHGGVASGLDVAQEETLLYTTRTQLTLLNQQRKQFEDAIAVLLGKSAPDYHVGPRDLAGEPPALNAGLPSDLLERRPDIAEAERQMAIANAQIGITKAAYYPSLNLFGTGGWQAADVAKLANVQSTFWAIGANVAESIFTGGARRAQVQFAQANYDATVANYRGTVLEAFREVQDGLTGLVVLDQAFQSQQQAVDASRRNLDIATSRYKGGLVSYLDVVTAQQTLLTNEQQLAVLQGQKLVTSVLLVKALGGGWDASSLAAIQVKAHPKDIIAP
;
A
#
# COMPACT_ATOMS: atom_id res chain seq x y z
N MET A 1 37.54 117.79 25.67
CA MET A 1 38.56 118.51 24.89
C MET A 1 38.25 118.20 23.43
N ALA A 2 37.71 119.20 22.72
CA ALA A 2 38.43 119.99 21.69
C ALA A 2 38.42 119.23 20.35
N SER A 3 37.35 119.41 19.57
CA SER A 3 37.31 120.22 18.32
C SER A 3 37.73 119.35 17.10
N GLU A 4 37.31 119.59 15.86
CA GLU A 4 36.86 120.82 15.19
C GLU A 4 36.07 120.51 13.89
N ILE A 5 35.14 121.39 13.48
CA ILE A 5 34.77 121.82 12.09
C ILE A 5 34.72 120.72 10.98
N ASP A 6 33.68 120.51 10.17
CA ASP A 6 32.39 121.18 9.87
C ASP A 6 31.36 120.11 9.38
N SER A 7 30.16 120.32 8.82
CA SER A 7 29.42 121.50 8.31
C SER A 7 27.90 121.33 8.39
N GLN A 8 27.13 122.16 7.66
CA GLN A 8 25.69 122.02 7.40
C GLN A 8 25.40 122.22 5.90
N PRO A 9 24.29 121.69 5.32
CA PRO A 9 22.94 121.89 5.86
C PRO A 9 21.89 120.76 5.78
N ARG A 10 20.87 120.98 6.60
CA ARG A 10 19.51 120.40 6.63
C ARG A 10 18.69 120.77 5.36
N PRO A 11 17.39 120.41 5.27
CA PRO A 11 16.75 119.09 5.42
C PRO A 11 15.76 118.80 4.27
N ARG A 12 15.27 117.55 4.13
CA ARG A 12 13.84 117.34 3.85
C ARG A 12 13.30 115.95 4.19
N LYS A 13 12.11 115.93 4.80
CA LYS A 13 11.30 114.73 5.04
C LYS A 13 10.81 114.17 3.70
N GLY A 14 10.93 112.86 3.49
CA GLY A 14 10.52 112.18 2.24
C GLY A 14 11.03 110.74 2.08
N GLY A 15 12.00 110.31 2.89
CA GLY A 15 12.71 109.02 2.75
C GLY A 15 11.96 107.73 3.10
N LEU A 16 10.64 107.74 3.35
CA LEU A 16 9.90 106.50 3.64
C LEU A 16 9.18 105.93 2.40
N PHE A 17 8.70 106.76 1.47
CA PHE A 17 8.03 106.27 0.26
C PHE A 17 9.04 105.71 -0.76
N GLY A 18 10.19 106.37 -0.93
CA GLY A 18 11.26 105.89 -1.81
C GLY A 18 11.84 104.55 -1.38
N VAL A 19 12.06 104.33 -0.07
CA VAL A 19 12.60 103.06 0.44
C VAL A 19 11.57 101.94 0.38
N LEU A 20 10.27 102.21 0.61
CA LEU A 20 9.21 101.22 0.40
C LEU A 20 9.02 100.87 -1.07
N VAL A 21 9.04 101.85 -1.98
CA VAL A 21 8.98 101.57 -3.43
C VAL A 21 10.22 100.81 -3.90
N PHE A 22 11.43 101.15 -3.43
CA PHE A 22 12.64 100.42 -3.80
C PHE A 22 12.68 99.02 -3.18
N ALA A 23 12.17 98.82 -1.96
CA ALA A 23 12.04 97.50 -1.34
C ALA A 23 10.95 96.64 -2.00
N VAL A 24 9.82 97.23 -2.41
CA VAL A 24 8.77 96.53 -3.17
C VAL A 24 9.24 96.23 -4.59
N VAL A 25 9.92 97.14 -5.27
CA VAL A 25 10.54 96.86 -6.58
C VAL A 25 11.65 95.82 -6.44
N ALA A 26 12.48 95.86 -5.38
CA ALA A 26 13.47 94.82 -5.12
C ALA A 26 12.82 93.47 -4.80
N LEU A 27 11.72 93.42 -4.04
CA LEU A 27 10.97 92.19 -3.76
C LEU A 27 10.17 91.69 -4.98
N VAL A 28 9.74 92.59 -5.88
CA VAL A 28 9.12 92.21 -7.16
C VAL A 28 10.18 91.77 -8.17
N VAL A 29 11.41 92.31 -8.13
CA VAL A 29 12.54 91.87 -8.96
C VAL A 29 13.16 90.58 -8.43
N LEU A 30 13.32 90.40 -7.12
CA LEU A 30 13.67 89.10 -6.50
C LEU A 30 12.52 88.10 -6.63
N GLY A 31 11.26 88.55 -6.53
CA GLY A 31 10.07 87.73 -6.78
C GLY A 31 9.97 87.30 -8.23
N ALA A 32 10.25 88.18 -9.19
CA ALA A 32 10.32 87.86 -10.60
C ALA A 32 11.57 87.05 -10.95
N PHE A 33 12.73 87.30 -10.33
CA PHE A 33 13.94 86.51 -10.53
C PHE A 33 13.77 85.10 -9.97
N THR A 34 13.18 84.95 -8.77
CA THR A 34 12.82 83.63 -8.23
C THR A 34 11.66 83.00 -8.99
N LEU A 35 10.68 83.74 -9.52
CA LEU A 35 9.66 83.16 -10.42
C LEU A 35 10.22 82.79 -11.79
N ILE A 36 11.18 83.52 -12.35
CA ILE A 36 11.83 83.20 -13.64
C ILE A 36 12.82 82.05 -13.46
N GLN A 37 13.58 82.02 -12.36
CA GLN A 37 14.48 80.93 -12.01
C GLN A 37 13.71 79.68 -11.57
N ARG A 38 12.58 79.81 -10.88
CA ARG A 38 11.68 78.70 -10.53
C ARG A 38 10.81 78.28 -11.70
N ARG A 39 10.50 79.15 -12.68
CA ARG A 39 9.83 78.78 -13.94
C ARG A 39 10.81 78.19 -14.95
N SER A 40 12.09 78.59 -14.96
CA SER A 40 13.13 77.90 -15.71
C SER A 40 13.53 76.58 -15.04
N GLN A 41 13.51 76.48 -13.71
CA GLN A 41 13.65 75.21 -13.00
C GLN A 41 12.39 74.35 -13.10
N TYR A 42 11.17 74.90 -13.15
CA TYR A 42 9.96 74.10 -13.46
C TYR A 42 9.89 73.73 -14.94
N GLN A 43 10.43 74.51 -15.88
CA GLN A 43 10.50 74.10 -17.30
C GLN A 43 11.69 73.18 -17.59
N ALA A 44 12.80 73.29 -16.86
CA ALA A 44 13.90 72.34 -16.90
C ALA A 44 13.51 71.04 -16.21
N LEU A 45 12.92 71.10 -15.00
CA LEU A 45 12.42 69.92 -14.29
C LEU A 45 11.19 69.33 -14.99
N ALA A 46 10.28 70.11 -15.59
CA ALA A 46 9.20 69.55 -16.41
C ALA A 46 9.75 68.91 -17.70
N LYS A 47 10.70 69.53 -18.42
CA LYS A 47 11.33 68.86 -19.57
C LYS A 47 12.14 67.63 -19.17
N GLU A 48 12.87 67.68 -18.07
CA GLU A 48 13.68 66.56 -17.54
C GLU A 48 12.80 65.47 -16.89
N THR A 49 11.60 65.83 -16.41
CA THR A 49 10.61 64.85 -15.91
C THR A 49 9.77 64.30 -17.06
N GLU A 50 9.34 65.07 -18.06
CA GLU A 50 8.67 64.54 -19.27
C GLU A 50 9.62 63.62 -20.05
N THR A 51 10.91 63.96 -20.17
CA THR A 51 11.91 63.09 -20.83
C THR A 51 12.38 61.91 -19.97
N ARG A 52 12.02 61.84 -18.67
CA ARG A 52 12.29 60.68 -17.78
C ARG A 52 11.04 59.93 -17.30
N ALA A 53 9.83 60.46 -17.53
CA ALA A 53 8.56 59.85 -17.16
C ALA A 53 8.04 58.85 -18.21
N ILE A 54 8.64 58.86 -19.41
CA ILE A 54 8.47 57.82 -20.42
C ILE A 54 9.19 56.56 -19.90
N PRO A 55 8.48 55.50 -19.46
CA PRO A 55 9.12 54.31 -18.89
C PRO A 55 10.02 53.65 -19.94
N THR A 56 11.21 53.20 -19.53
CA THR A 56 12.06 52.40 -20.42
C THR A 56 11.77 50.92 -20.19
N VAL A 57 11.23 50.27 -21.23
CA VAL A 57 10.86 48.84 -21.21
C VAL A 57 11.85 48.02 -22.03
N ALA A 58 12.21 46.86 -21.50
CA ALA A 58 12.88 45.82 -22.28
C ALA A 58 11.83 45.05 -23.07
N VAL A 59 12.12 44.69 -24.31
CA VAL A 59 11.15 44.09 -25.24
C VAL A 59 11.76 42.93 -26.01
N ILE A 60 10.92 42.00 -26.45
CA ILE A 60 11.28 40.84 -27.26
C ILE A 60 10.18 40.56 -28.28
N HIS A 61 10.54 39.97 -29.43
CA HIS A 61 9.54 39.44 -30.36
C HIS A 61 9.11 38.02 -29.96
N PRO A 62 7.83 37.65 -30.12
CA PRO A 62 7.39 36.27 -29.97
C PRO A 62 8.06 35.40 -31.04
N VAL A 63 8.54 34.22 -30.65
CA VAL A 63 9.22 33.31 -31.58
C VAL A 63 8.17 32.39 -32.21
N THR A 64 8.08 32.41 -33.54
CA THR A 64 7.21 31.51 -34.32
C THR A 64 7.82 30.11 -34.38
N GLU A 65 7.05 29.09 -34.00
CA GLU A 65 7.45 27.69 -34.13
C GLU A 65 7.40 27.25 -35.61
N PRO A 66 8.44 26.60 -36.18
CA PRO A 66 8.46 26.21 -37.59
C PRO A 66 7.42 25.11 -37.89
N THR A 67 6.47 25.42 -38.78
CA THR A 67 5.27 24.61 -39.05
C THR A 67 5.49 23.44 -40.04
N ASP A 68 6.63 22.73 -40.00
CA ASP A 68 6.96 21.70 -41.01
C ASP A 68 7.40 20.33 -40.45
N GLU A 69 7.03 20.01 -39.20
CA GLU A 69 7.08 18.65 -38.68
C GLU A 69 5.67 18.10 -38.45
N GLY A 70 5.20 17.31 -39.43
CA GLY A 70 3.98 16.51 -39.28
C GLY A 70 4.08 15.56 -38.09
N LEU A 71 2.94 15.26 -37.46
CA LEU A 71 2.86 14.60 -36.14
C LEU A 71 3.79 13.37 -36.01
N VAL A 72 4.93 13.57 -35.33
CA VAL A 72 5.91 12.52 -35.02
C VAL A 72 5.58 11.92 -33.67
N LEU A 73 5.35 10.61 -33.63
CA LEU A 73 5.03 9.89 -32.39
C LEU A 73 5.87 8.60 -32.28
N PRO A 74 6.28 8.19 -31.07
CA PRO A 74 6.89 6.89 -30.88
C PRO A 74 5.85 5.79 -31.16
N GLY A 75 6.23 4.84 -32.01
CA GLY A 75 5.44 3.64 -32.32
C GLY A 75 6.18 2.37 -31.93
N SER A 76 5.45 1.40 -31.40
CA SER A 76 5.97 0.05 -31.10
C SER A 76 5.72 -0.89 -32.27
N MET A 77 6.78 -1.46 -32.84
CA MET A 77 6.67 -2.44 -33.92
C MET A 77 6.34 -3.83 -33.37
N GLN A 78 5.40 -4.53 -34.00
CA GLN A 78 4.94 -5.87 -33.64
C GLN A 78 4.81 -6.75 -34.88
N ALA A 79 4.93 -8.07 -34.70
CA ALA A 79 4.69 -9.03 -35.77
C ALA A 79 3.22 -9.01 -36.23
N TYR A 80 2.95 -9.34 -37.50
CA TYR A 80 1.58 -9.40 -38.01
C TYR A 80 0.76 -10.53 -37.38
N VAL A 81 1.43 -11.65 -37.10
CA VAL A 81 0.96 -12.77 -36.28
C VAL A 81 2.18 -13.28 -35.51
N GLU A 82 2.09 -13.41 -34.19
CA GLU A 82 3.02 -14.23 -33.41
C GLU A 82 2.24 -15.40 -32.81
N SER A 83 2.80 -16.61 -32.90
CA SER A 83 2.17 -17.82 -32.38
C SER A 83 3.16 -18.68 -31.62
N PRO A 84 2.89 -18.97 -30.34
CA PRO A 84 3.66 -19.93 -29.57
C PRO A 84 3.36 -21.37 -30.02
N ILE A 85 4.40 -22.15 -30.29
CA ILE A 85 4.33 -23.56 -30.67
C ILE A 85 4.70 -24.42 -29.45
N TYR A 86 3.72 -25.18 -28.97
CA TYR A 86 3.83 -26.12 -27.84
C TYR A 86 3.86 -27.57 -28.31
N ALA A 87 4.31 -28.47 -27.42
CA ALA A 87 4.14 -29.89 -27.63
C ALA A 87 2.69 -30.35 -27.41
N ARG A 88 2.28 -31.37 -28.17
CA ARG A 88 1.00 -32.07 -28.01
C ARG A 88 1.18 -33.51 -27.49
N THR A 89 2.42 -33.92 -27.25
CA THR A 89 2.81 -35.24 -26.72
C THR A 89 4.03 -35.08 -25.80
N ASN A 90 4.19 -35.98 -24.82
CA ASN A 90 5.29 -35.97 -23.86
C ASN A 90 6.50 -36.73 -24.42
N GLY A 91 7.71 -36.27 -24.15
CA GLY A 91 8.92 -36.98 -24.55
C GLY A 91 10.19 -36.13 -24.44
N TYR A 92 11.27 -36.56 -25.07
CA TYR A 92 12.54 -35.81 -25.11
C TYR A 92 12.77 -35.22 -26.49
N LEU A 93 13.29 -34.00 -26.60
CA LEU A 93 13.57 -33.40 -27.90
C LEU A 93 14.71 -34.17 -28.60
N LYS A 94 14.37 -34.92 -29.65
CA LYS A 94 15.31 -35.79 -30.37
C LYS A 94 16.24 -34.99 -31.27
N LYS A 95 15.67 -34.03 -32.01
CA LYS A 95 16.38 -33.17 -32.94
C LYS A 95 15.51 -31.97 -33.31
N TRP A 96 16.12 -30.80 -33.48
CA TRP A 96 15.52 -29.68 -34.20
C TRP A 96 16.17 -29.49 -35.57
N TYR A 97 15.38 -29.00 -36.53
CA TYR A 97 15.76 -28.78 -37.94
C TYR A 97 15.92 -27.29 -38.29
N ARG A 98 15.33 -26.42 -37.47
CA ARG A 98 15.30 -24.97 -37.65
C ARG A 98 15.60 -24.29 -36.32
N ASP A 99 16.43 -23.25 -36.39
CA ASP A 99 16.91 -22.51 -35.23
C ASP A 99 16.32 -21.09 -35.18
N ILE A 100 16.51 -20.38 -34.07
CA ILE A 100 16.21 -18.95 -33.92
C ILE A 100 16.80 -18.14 -35.09
N GLY A 101 16.02 -17.22 -35.65
CA GLY A 101 16.34 -16.46 -36.85
C GLY A 101 16.10 -17.19 -38.19
N SER A 102 15.80 -18.51 -38.18
CA SER A 102 15.47 -19.23 -39.41
C SER A 102 14.13 -18.77 -39.98
N ARG A 103 14.09 -18.49 -41.29
CA ARG A 103 12.83 -18.32 -42.03
C ARG A 103 12.27 -19.70 -42.38
N VAL A 104 11.00 -19.93 -42.07
CA VAL A 104 10.29 -21.20 -42.31
C VAL A 104 9.01 -20.99 -43.10
N ARG A 105 8.57 -22.01 -43.84
CA ARG A 105 7.32 -22.04 -44.59
C ARG A 105 6.24 -22.81 -43.82
N ARG A 106 4.97 -22.49 -44.07
CA ARG A 106 3.84 -23.28 -43.58
C ARG A 106 4.01 -24.77 -43.92
N GLY A 107 3.86 -25.65 -42.94
CA GLY A 107 4.02 -27.10 -43.07
C GLY A 107 5.47 -27.60 -43.03
N GLU A 108 6.45 -26.73 -42.80
CA GLU A 108 7.85 -27.13 -42.67
C GLU A 108 8.14 -27.76 -41.30
N LEU A 109 8.90 -28.85 -41.28
CA LEU A 109 9.27 -29.57 -40.04
C LEU A 109 10.28 -28.74 -39.23
N LEU A 110 9.96 -28.53 -37.96
CA LEU A 110 10.74 -27.73 -37.01
C LEU A 110 11.57 -28.62 -36.07
N ALA A 111 10.97 -29.68 -35.53
CA ALA A 111 11.62 -30.61 -34.61
C ALA A 111 10.88 -31.96 -34.50
N ASP A 112 11.61 -32.96 -34.03
CA ASP A 112 11.11 -34.27 -33.63
C ASP A 112 11.27 -34.49 -32.12
N ILE A 113 10.23 -35.03 -31.49
CA ILE A 113 10.23 -35.53 -30.10
C ILE A 113 10.42 -37.06 -30.14
N ASP A 114 11.20 -37.60 -29.21
CA ASP A 114 11.30 -39.03 -28.92
C ASP A 114 10.25 -39.39 -27.85
N THR A 115 9.29 -40.25 -28.17
CA THR A 115 8.05 -40.48 -27.41
C THR A 115 7.94 -41.92 -26.86
N PRO A 116 8.95 -42.44 -26.12
CA PRO A 116 9.02 -43.86 -25.78
C PRO A 116 7.79 -44.38 -25.01
N GLU A 117 7.17 -43.57 -24.16
CA GLU A 117 5.94 -43.95 -23.44
C GLU A 117 4.74 -44.14 -24.39
N VAL A 118 4.54 -43.22 -25.33
CA VAL A 118 3.42 -43.29 -26.30
C VAL A 118 3.65 -44.44 -27.29
N ASP A 119 4.90 -44.65 -27.71
CA ASP A 119 5.29 -45.75 -28.59
C ASP A 119 5.01 -47.11 -27.93
N GLN A 120 5.37 -47.28 -26.64
CA GLN A 120 5.07 -48.49 -25.88
C GLN A 120 3.57 -48.66 -25.62
N GLN A 121 2.84 -47.59 -25.28
CA GLN A 121 1.38 -47.63 -25.13
C GLN A 121 0.68 -48.04 -26.43
N LEU A 122 1.16 -47.57 -27.59
CA LEU A 122 0.62 -47.96 -28.89
C LEU A 122 0.92 -49.44 -29.24
N ILE A 123 2.09 -49.96 -28.86
CA ILE A 123 2.42 -51.39 -28.98
C ILE A 123 1.47 -52.22 -28.10
N GLN A 124 1.27 -51.83 -26.84
CA GLN A 124 0.34 -52.49 -25.92
C GLN A 124 -1.09 -52.47 -26.46
N ALA A 125 -1.61 -51.30 -26.86
CA ALA A 125 -2.97 -51.18 -27.39
C ALA A 125 -3.19 -52.00 -28.67
N LYS A 126 -2.16 -52.17 -29.51
CA LYS A 126 -2.20 -53.08 -30.67
C LYS A 126 -2.33 -54.55 -30.23
N ALA A 127 -1.63 -54.98 -29.19
CA ALA A 127 -1.76 -56.33 -28.64
C ALA A 127 -3.13 -56.57 -27.97
N ASP A 128 -3.67 -55.55 -27.29
CA ASP A 128 -5.02 -55.59 -26.69
C ASP A 128 -6.11 -55.66 -27.77
N LEU A 129 -5.94 -54.96 -28.89
CA LEU A 129 -6.83 -55.03 -30.05
C LEU A 129 -6.81 -56.41 -30.70
N GLU A 130 -5.64 -57.01 -30.94
CA GLU A 130 -5.56 -58.37 -31.49
C GLU A 130 -6.14 -59.43 -30.53
N THR A 131 -5.93 -59.27 -29.22
CA THR A 131 -6.57 -60.10 -28.19
C THR A 131 -8.10 -59.97 -28.23
N SER A 132 -8.60 -58.74 -28.37
CA SER A 132 -10.03 -58.45 -28.50
C SER A 132 -10.63 -59.06 -29.77
N LYS A 133 -9.93 -58.96 -30.91
CA LYS A 133 -10.32 -59.60 -32.19
C LYS A 133 -10.38 -61.12 -32.07
N ALA A 134 -9.39 -61.74 -31.42
CA ALA A 134 -9.37 -63.18 -31.18
C ALA A 134 -10.58 -63.63 -30.34
N ASN A 135 -10.90 -62.90 -29.27
CA ASN A 135 -12.07 -63.16 -28.43
C ASN A 135 -13.40 -62.99 -29.20
N ALA A 136 -13.53 -61.92 -30.00
CA ALA A 136 -14.71 -61.72 -30.84
C ALA A 136 -14.87 -62.80 -31.92
N ASN A 137 -13.77 -63.29 -32.50
CA ASN A 137 -13.79 -64.40 -33.46
C ASN A 137 -14.22 -65.72 -32.79
N LEU A 138 -13.77 -66.00 -31.56
CA LEU A 138 -14.24 -67.15 -30.79
C LEU A 138 -15.75 -67.04 -30.46
N SER A 139 -16.21 -65.87 -30.03
CA SER A 139 -17.64 -65.62 -29.80
C SER A 139 -18.46 -65.72 -31.10
N HIS A 140 -17.90 -65.33 -32.26
CA HIS A 140 -18.55 -65.48 -33.57
C HIS A 140 -18.73 -66.95 -33.94
N ILE A 141 -17.65 -67.75 -33.87
CA ILE A 141 -17.69 -69.20 -34.10
C ILE A 141 -18.69 -69.88 -33.14
N THR A 142 -18.80 -69.38 -31.91
CA THR A 142 -19.76 -69.87 -30.92
C THR A 142 -21.19 -69.50 -31.33
N ALA A 143 -21.49 -68.23 -31.60
CA ALA A 143 -22.82 -67.79 -32.02
C ALA A 143 -23.32 -68.54 -33.27
N THR A 144 -22.51 -68.65 -34.33
CA THR A 144 -22.85 -69.41 -35.54
C THR A 144 -23.16 -70.88 -35.23
N ARG A 145 -22.41 -71.51 -34.33
CA ARG A 145 -22.64 -72.91 -33.92
C ARG A 145 -23.98 -73.09 -33.21
N TYR A 146 -24.34 -72.18 -32.31
CA TYR A 146 -25.65 -72.23 -31.63
C TYR A 146 -26.80 -71.92 -32.61
N GLU A 147 -26.59 -71.01 -33.56
CA GLU A 147 -27.54 -70.68 -34.63
C GLU A 147 -27.77 -71.85 -35.61
N ASP A 148 -26.74 -72.68 -35.88
CA ASP A 148 -26.88 -73.93 -36.62
C ASP A 148 -27.58 -75.04 -35.82
N LEU A 149 -27.28 -75.18 -34.52
CA LEU A 149 -27.92 -76.17 -33.63
C LEU A 149 -29.42 -75.88 -33.39
N LEU A 150 -29.85 -74.62 -33.51
CA LEU A 150 -31.26 -74.24 -33.45
C LEU A 150 -32.07 -74.84 -34.61
N LYS A 151 -31.45 -75.05 -35.78
CA LYS A 151 -32.09 -75.65 -36.97
C LYS A 151 -32.37 -77.15 -36.80
N SER A 152 -31.79 -77.78 -35.77
CA SER A 152 -32.00 -79.17 -35.38
C SER A 152 -32.69 -79.32 -34.02
N ASP A 153 -33.40 -78.28 -33.55
CA ASP A 153 -34.09 -78.21 -32.25
C ASP A 153 -33.21 -78.62 -31.04
N SER A 154 -31.87 -78.49 -31.18
CA SER A 154 -30.90 -79.03 -30.22
C SER A 154 -30.47 -78.03 -29.14
N VAL A 155 -30.87 -76.76 -29.27
CA VAL A 155 -30.69 -75.67 -28.30
C VAL A 155 -31.93 -74.78 -28.28
N SER A 156 -32.18 -74.11 -27.16
CA SER A 156 -33.28 -73.16 -27.04
C SER A 156 -32.97 -71.83 -27.74
N LYS A 157 -34.02 -71.11 -28.15
CA LYS A 157 -33.87 -69.76 -28.73
C LYS A 157 -33.13 -68.80 -27.77
N GLN A 158 -33.37 -68.91 -26.47
CA GLN A 158 -32.71 -68.08 -25.46
C GLN A 158 -31.19 -68.30 -25.41
N GLU A 159 -30.70 -69.51 -25.68
CA GLU A 159 -29.26 -69.79 -25.74
C GLU A 159 -28.59 -69.17 -26.98
N VAL A 160 -29.32 -69.10 -28.10
CA VAL A 160 -28.88 -68.38 -29.31
C VAL A 160 -28.90 -66.85 -29.09
N ASP A 161 -29.95 -66.34 -28.45
CA ASP A 161 -30.06 -64.92 -28.08
C ASP A 161 -28.94 -64.52 -27.09
N ASN A 162 -28.56 -65.40 -26.14
CA ASN A 162 -27.42 -65.21 -25.25
C ASN A 162 -26.06 -65.23 -25.99
N ALA A 163 -25.84 -66.20 -26.89
CA ALA A 163 -24.59 -66.33 -27.63
C ALA A 163 -24.37 -65.19 -28.64
N SER A 164 -25.44 -64.72 -29.29
CA SER A 164 -25.40 -63.53 -30.15
C SER A 164 -25.23 -62.24 -29.34
N GLY A 165 -25.80 -62.16 -28.14
CA GLY A 165 -25.55 -61.09 -27.18
C GLY A 165 -24.08 -60.98 -26.74
N ASP A 166 -23.42 -62.10 -26.41
CA ASP A 166 -21.97 -62.08 -26.09
C ASP A 166 -21.12 -61.68 -27.30
N LEU A 167 -21.44 -62.17 -28.51
CA LEU A 167 -20.78 -61.72 -29.74
C LEU A 167 -20.89 -60.20 -29.91
N ALA A 168 -22.09 -59.62 -29.75
CA ALA A 168 -22.28 -58.18 -29.84
C ALA A 168 -21.46 -57.42 -28.79
N ALA A 169 -21.37 -57.94 -27.56
CA ALA A 169 -20.54 -57.36 -26.51
C ALA A 169 -19.04 -57.43 -26.83
N LYS A 170 -18.54 -58.55 -27.40
CA LYS A 170 -17.13 -58.65 -27.83
C LYS A 170 -16.84 -57.77 -29.05
N GLN A 171 -17.78 -57.61 -29.97
CA GLN A 171 -17.65 -56.67 -31.10
C GLN A 171 -17.55 -55.21 -30.62
N ALA A 172 -18.38 -54.81 -29.64
CA ALA A 172 -18.24 -53.49 -28.99
C ALA A 172 -16.88 -53.32 -28.29
N THR A 173 -16.35 -54.39 -27.69
CA THR A 173 -15.01 -54.40 -27.08
C THR A 173 -13.91 -54.20 -28.13
N VAL A 174 -13.99 -54.85 -29.29
CA VAL A 174 -13.07 -54.64 -30.43
C VAL A 174 -13.11 -53.18 -30.90
N ALA A 175 -14.31 -52.62 -31.10
CA ALA A 175 -14.46 -51.23 -31.53
C ALA A 175 -13.85 -50.24 -30.50
N SER A 176 -13.99 -50.52 -29.21
CA SER A 176 -13.34 -49.71 -28.15
C SER A 176 -11.81 -49.82 -28.17
N ALA A 177 -11.26 -51.02 -28.41
CA ALA A 177 -9.82 -51.22 -28.51
C ALA A 177 -9.25 -50.55 -29.77
N GLU A 178 -9.97 -50.60 -30.89
CA GLU A 178 -9.61 -49.96 -32.16
C GLU A 178 -9.60 -48.42 -32.02
N ALA A 179 -10.60 -47.84 -31.35
CA ALA A 179 -10.62 -46.42 -31.03
C ALA A 179 -9.43 -46.00 -30.14
N ASN A 180 -9.00 -46.84 -29.20
CA ASN A 180 -7.82 -46.55 -28.38
C ASN A 180 -6.51 -46.60 -29.18
N VAL A 181 -6.36 -47.58 -30.09
CA VAL A 181 -5.23 -47.64 -31.04
C VAL A 181 -5.21 -46.41 -31.94
N HIS A 182 -6.37 -45.96 -32.46
CA HIS A 182 -6.46 -44.77 -33.29
C HIS A 182 -6.03 -43.50 -32.53
N ARG A 183 -6.54 -43.30 -31.31
CA ARG A 183 -6.15 -42.20 -30.42
C ARG A 183 -4.65 -42.17 -30.14
N LEU A 184 -4.04 -43.33 -29.88
CA LEU A 184 -2.60 -43.42 -29.61
C LEU A 184 -1.76 -43.19 -30.88
N TYR A 185 -2.24 -43.59 -32.05
CA TYR A 185 -1.62 -43.28 -33.34
C TYR A 185 -1.69 -41.77 -33.68
N GLU A 186 -2.79 -41.09 -33.36
CA GLU A 186 -2.85 -39.63 -33.45
C GLU A 186 -1.84 -38.94 -32.51
N LEU A 187 -1.71 -39.42 -31.27
CA LEU A 187 -0.72 -38.90 -30.31
C LEU A 187 0.73 -39.18 -30.76
N GLU A 188 1.00 -40.36 -31.34
CA GLU A 188 2.28 -40.68 -31.98
C GLU A 188 2.59 -39.70 -33.12
N SER A 189 1.60 -39.32 -33.93
CA SER A 189 1.79 -38.37 -35.04
C SER A 189 2.29 -36.99 -34.59
N PHE A 190 1.99 -36.58 -33.35
CA PHE A 190 2.44 -35.30 -32.79
C PHE A 190 3.91 -35.29 -32.33
N LYS A 191 4.65 -36.40 -32.51
CA LYS A 191 6.11 -36.40 -32.38
C LYS A 191 6.79 -35.46 -33.39
N HIS A 192 6.14 -35.19 -34.53
CA HIS A 192 6.64 -34.29 -35.57
C HIS A 192 6.00 -32.90 -35.43
N ILE A 193 6.83 -31.87 -35.25
CA ILE A 193 6.38 -30.49 -35.02
C ILE A 193 6.52 -29.68 -36.31
N TYR A 194 5.40 -29.16 -36.84
CA TYR A 194 5.38 -28.39 -38.09
C TYR A 194 5.03 -26.91 -37.87
N ALA A 195 5.55 -26.04 -38.74
CA ALA A 195 5.22 -24.61 -38.73
C ALA A 195 3.76 -24.34 -39.18
N PRO A 196 2.92 -23.69 -38.37
CA PRO A 196 1.50 -23.44 -38.72
C PRO A 196 1.31 -22.40 -39.84
N PHE A 197 2.27 -21.50 -40.04
CA PHE A 197 2.32 -20.50 -41.12
C PHE A 197 3.77 -20.21 -41.52
N SER A 198 3.97 -19.36 -42.54
CA SER A 198 5.31 -18.93 -42.97
C SER A 198 5.77 -17.72 -42.16
N GLY A 199 6.97 -17.77 -41.58
CA GLY A 199 7.47 -16.73 -40.68
C GLY A 199 8.93 -16.93 -40.28
N VAL A 200 9.36 -16.26 -39.21
CA VAL A 200 10.69 -16.35 -38.62
C VAL A 200 10.57 -16.87 -37.19
N ILE A 201 11.42 -17.82 -36.80
CA ILE A 201 11.51 -18.28 -35.42
C ILE A 201 12.15 -17.17 -34.57
N THR A 202 11.36 -16.48 -33.75
CA THR A 202 11.82 -15.38 -32.88
C THR A 202 12.38 -15.88 -31.56
N ARG A 203 12.01 -17.08 -31.13
CA ARG A 203 12.49 -17.71 -29.89
C ARG A 203 12.53 -19.23 -30.04
N ARG A 204 13.60 -19.86 -29.55
CA ARG A 204 13.70 -21.31 -29.31
C ARG A 204 13.93 -21.49 -27.81
N ASN A 205 13.06 -22.23 -27.13
CA ASN A 205 13.09 -22.42 -25.68
C ASN A 205 13.48 -23.86 -25.27
N VAL A 206 13.93 -24.67 -26.23
CA VAL A 206 14.31 -26.08 -26.02
C VAL A 206 15.62 -26.43 -26.74
N ASP A 207 16.30 -27.44 -26.20
CA ASP A 207 17.54 -28.01 -26.74
C ASP A 207 17.44 -29.54 -26.88
N ILE A 208 18.38 -30.13 -27.63
CA ILE A 208 18.40 -31.59 -27.84
C ILE A 208 18.60 -32.29 -26.49
N GLY A 209 17.73 -33.25 -26.17
CA GLY A 209 17.68 -33.93 -24.87
C GLY A 209 16.86 -33.20 -23.79
N THR A 210 16.27 -32.04 -24.06
CA THR A 210 15.31 -31.41 -23.14
C THR A 210 14.06 -32.27 -22.97
N LEU A 211 13.59 -32.47 -21.74
CA LEU A 211 12.28 -33.07 -21.44
C LEU A 211 11.16 -32.10 -21.82
N VAL A 212 10.22 -32.58 -22.63
CA VAL A 212 9.11 -31.83 -23.20
C VAL A 212 7.79 -32.42 -22.70
N ASN A 213 6.96 -31.57 -22.10
CA ASN A 213 5.63 -31.92 -21.61
C ASN A 213 4.56 -31.30 -22.52
N ALA A 214 3.50 -32.05 -22.79
CA ALA A 214 2.35 -31.60 -23.57
C ALA A 214 1.48 -30.61 -22.78
N GLY A 215 1.03 -29.56 -23.44
CA GLY A 215 0.11 -28.57 -22.87
C GLY A 215 0.64 -27.13 -22.93
N ASN A 216 -0.04 -26.25 -22.19
CA ASN A 216 0.19 -24.81 -22.18
C ASN A 216 0.47 -24.31 -20.74
N GLY A 217 1.38 -24.98 -20.03
CA GLY A 217 1.66 -24.76 -18.60
C GLY A 217 2.56 -23.56 -18.29
N GLY A 218 2.84 -22.68 -19.26
CA GLY A 218 3.60 -21.45 -19.08
C GLY A 218 4.80 -21.27 -20.03
N ALA A 219 5.54 -20.18 -19.84
CA ALA A 219 6.61 -19.75 -20.74
C ALA A 219 7.80 -20.74 -20.88
N THR A 220 7.97 -21.64 -19.90
CA THR A 220 9.00 -22.68 -19.88
C THR A 220 8.65 -23.94 -20.67
N GLN A 221 7.40 -24.10 -21.12
CA GLN A 221 6.95 -25.24 -21.97
C GLN A 221 6.80 -24.86 -23.46
N LEU A 222 7.01 -23.59 -23.79
CA LEU A 222 7.10 -23.13 -25.18
C LEU A 222 8.27 -23.81 -25.90
N LEU A 223 8.08 -24.33 -27.11
CA LEU A 223 9.18 -24.89 -27.91
C LEU A 223 9.78 -23.81 -28.81
N PHE A 224 8.93 -23.20 -29.63
CA PHE A 224 9.29 -22.16 -30.59
C PHE A 224 8.27 -21.02 -30.54
N SER A 225 8.71 -19.77 -30.62
CA SER A 225 7.83 -18.66 -31.02
C SER A 225 8.03 -18.38 -32.50
N LEU A 226 6.93 -18.36 -33.27
CA LEU A 226 6.96 -18.10 -34.70
C LEU A 226 6.26 -16.77 -35.00
N ALA A 227 6.96 -15.84 -35.64
CA ALA A 227 6.45 -14.52 -35.99
C ALA A 227 6.38 -14.31 -37.51
N GLN A 228 5.23 -13.85 -38.01
CA GLN A 228 5.11 -13.32 -39.36
C GLN A 228 5.60 -11.87 -39.36
N THR A 229 6.75 -11.61 -39.98
CA THR A 229 7.43 -10.31 -39.95
C THR A 229 7.15 -9.40 -41.16
N ASP A 230 6.43 -9.90 -42.18
CA ASP A 230 6.03 -9.14 -43.37
C ASP A 230 4.50 -9.26 -43.62
N PRO A 231 3.75 -8.15 -43.65
CA PRO A 231 4.15 -6.81 -43.22
C PRO A 231 4.44 -6.77 -41.70
N ILE A 232 5.01 -5.67 -41.20
CA ILE A 232 5.13 -5.40 -39.76
C ILE A 232 4.03 -4.42 -39.34
N ARG A 233 3.44 -4.62 -38.15
CA ARG A 233 2.45 -3.69 -37.57
C ARG A 233 3.17 -2.70 -36.68
N VAL A 234 2.75 -1.45 -36.70
CA VAL A 234 3.25 -0.42 -35.77
C VAL A 234 2.08 0.22 -35.06
N TYR A 235 2.04 0.09 -33.74
CA TYR A 235 1.03 0.71 -32.89
C TYR A 235 1.52 2.08 -32.40
N VAL A 236 0.69 3.09 -32.60
CA VAL A 236 0.97 4.49 -32.27
C VAL A 236 -0.19 5.05 -31.46
N ASN A 237 0.11 5.68 -30.32
CA ASN A 237 -0.88 6.32 -29.46
C ASN A 237 -0.98 7.81 -29.84
N VAL A 238 -2.03 8.16 -30.59
CA VAL A 238 -2.24 9.52 -31.08
C VAL A 238 -3.02 10.35 -30.06
N PRO A 239 -2.54 11.52 -29.59
CA PRO A 239 -3.27 12.36 -28.64
C PRO A 239 -4.68 12.74 -29.12
N GLU A 240 -5.64 12.82 -28.19
CA GLU A 240 -7.05 13.18 -28.43
C GLU A 240 -7.20 14.43 -29.33
N SER A 241 -6.35 15.44 -29.16
CA SER A 241 -6.35 16.68 -29.96
C SER A 241 -6.04 16.49 -31.45
N ALA A 242 -5.37 15.40 -31.85
CA ALA A 242 -5.02 15.08 -33.23
C ALA A 242 -5.84 13.90 -33.80
N ALA A 243 -6.56 13.18 -32.96
CA ALA A 243 -7.36 12.01 -33.33
C ALA A 243 -8.36 12.26 -34.49
N PRO A 244 -9.09 13.39 -34.59
CA PRO A 244 -10.04 13.63 -35.69
C PRO A 244 -9.41 13.65 -37.11
N SER A 245 -8.10 13.90 -37.19
CA SER A 245 -7.34 13.95 -38.44
C SER A 245 -6.74 12.59 -38.85
N ILE A 246 -6.82 11.57 -38.00
CA ILE A 246 -6.33 10.22 -38.31
C ILE A 246 -7.45 9.38 -38.90
N ARG A 247 -7.20 8.83 -40.09
CA ARG A 247 -8.16 7.97 -40.81
C ARG A 247 -7.41 6.81 -41.47
N ALA A 248 -8.11 5.69 -41.67
CA ALA A 248 -7.59 4.60 -42.48
C ALA A 248 -7.24 5.10 -43.90
N GLY A 249 -6.06 4.70 -44.39
CA GLY A 249 -5.48 5.17 -45.65
C GLY A 249 -4.54 6.37 -45.52
N LEU A 250 -4.43 7.02 -44.36
CA LEU A 250 -3.45 8.10 -44.15
C LEU A 250 -2.02 7.59 -44.37
N PRO A 251 -1.19 8.27 -45.20
CA PRO A 251 0.21 7.90 -45.38
C PRO A 251 1.00 8.17 -44.10
N ALA A 252 1.87 7.23 -43.76
CA ALA A 252 2.78 7.32 -42.63
C ALA A 252 4.17 6.83 -43.07
N HIS A 253 5.24 7.32 -42.46
CA HIS A 253 6.55 6.69 -42.61
C HIS A 253 7.21 6.46 -41.26
N LEU A 254 7.94 5.36 -41.16
CA LEU A 254 8.83 5.10 -40.03
C LEU A 254 10.19 5.70 -40.31
N GLU A 255 10.75 6.35 -39.31
CA GLU A 255 12.18 6.59 -39.18
C GLU A 255 12.70 5.82 -37.96
N LEU A 256 13.86 5.17 -38.12
CA LEU A 256 14.49 4.40 -37.06
C LEU A 256 15.89 4.97 -36.84
N THR A 257 16.28 5.17 -35.58
CA THR A 257 17.64 5.63 -35.21
C THR A 257 18.76 4.73 -35.75
N GLN A 258 18.43 3.46 -36.03
CA GLN A 258 19.34 2.46 -36.61
C GLN A 258 19.57 2.64 -38.13
N PHE A 259 18.68 3.39 -38.81
CA PHE A 259 18.72 3.66 -40.25
C PHE A 259 18.50 5.16 -40.52
N PRO A 260 19.39 6.05 -40.06
CA PRO A 260 19.20 7.50 -40.11
C PRO A 260 18.95 7.98 -41.55
N GLY A 261 17.89 8.78 -41.75
CA GLY A 261 17.48 9.32 -43.05
C GLY A 261 16.77 8.32 -43.99
N ARG A 262 16.62 7.04 -43.61
CA ARG A 262 15.91 6.04 -44.43
C ARG A 262 14.45 5.89 -43.99
N LYS A 263 13.54 6.38 -44.84
CA LYS A 263 12.09 6.39 -44.59
C LYS A 263 11.43 5.09 -45.06
N PHE A 264 10.83 4.34 -44.13
CA PHE A 264 10.05 3.13 -44.45
C PHE A 264 8.58 3.50 -44.63
N GLN A 265 8.08 3.40 -45.86
CA GLN A 265 6.73 3.85 -46.22
C GLN A 265 5.66 2.87 -45.73
N GLY A 266 4.66 3.40 -45.04
CA GLY A 266 3.53 2.67 -44.48
C GLY A 266 2.21 3.40 -44.66
N LYS A 267 1.14 2.82 -44.12
CA LYS A 267 -0.19 3.45 -44.10
C LYS A 267 -0.94 3.09 -42.83
N VAL A 268 -1.71 4.03 -42.30
CA VAL A 268 -2.71 3.74 -41.27
C VAL A 268 -3.73 2.77 -41.86
N VAL A 269 -3.89 1.59 -41.26
CA VAL A 269 -4.86 0.57 -41.71
C VAL A 269 -6.14 0.62 -40.89
N ARG A 270 -6.03 0.85 -39.58
CA ARG A 270 -7.18 1.01 -38.67
C ARG A 270 -6.83 1.93 -37.50
N THR A 271 -7.86 2.44 -36.84
CA THR A 271 -7.78 3.04 -35.51
C THR A 271 -8.70 2.26 -34.58
N ALA A 272 -8.60 2.47 -33.27
CA ALA A 272 -9.51 1.86 -32.30
C ALA A 272 -10.93 2.45 -32.32
N GLU A 273 -11.18 3.51 -33.11
CA GLU A 273 -12.44 4.28 -33.19
C GLU A 273 -12.97 4.84 -31.84
N ALA A 274 -12.20 4.68 -30.77
CA ALA A 274 -12.44 5.18 -29.42
C ALA A 274 -11.15 5.78 -28.84
N ILE A 275 -11.31 6.83 -28.01
CA ILE A 275 -10.22 7.39 -27.22
C ILE A 275 -10.10 6.59 -25.92
N ASP A 276 -8.89 6.17 -25.57
CA ASP A 276 -8.62 5.58 -24.25
C ASP A 276 -8.84 6.66 -23.16
N PRO A 277 -9.76 6.47 -22.21
CA PRO A 277 -10.09 7.49 -21.20
C PRO A 277 -8.95 7.72 -20.20
N THR A 278 -8.03 6.77 -20.07
CA THR A 278 -6.89 6.78 -19.15
C THR A 278 -5.72 7.58 -19.73
N SER A 279 -5.33 7.28 -20.97
CA SER A 279 -4.18 7.92 -21.62
C SER A 279 -4.55 9.12 -22.50
N ARG A 280 -5.84 9.32 -22.80
CA ARG A 280 -6.35 10.33 -23.75
C ARG A 280 -5.72 10.24 -25.14
N THR A 281 -5.60 9.01 -25.63
CA THR A 281 -5.04 8.70 -26.95
C THR A 281 -5.93 7.76 -27.77
N LEU A 282 -5.97 7.98 -29.08
CA LEU A 282 -6.47 7.04 -30.08
C LEU A 282 -5.36 6.06 -30.47
N LEU A 283 -5.54 4.78 -30.14
CA LEU A 283 -4.65 3.72 -30.63
C LEU A 283 -4.81 3.57 -32.16
N THR A 284 -3.70 3.67 -32.88
CA THR A 284 -3.63 3.65 -34.34
C THR A 284 -2.67 2.57 -34.82
N GLU A 285 -3.08 1.76 -35.79
CA GLU A 285 -2.28 0.68 -36.38
C GLU A 285 -1.80 1.08 -37.80
N VAL A 286 -0.49 1.07 -37.99
CA VAL A 286 0.18 1.34 -39.26
C VAL A 286 0.81 0.05 -39.79
N ASP A 287 0.40 -0.41 -40.97
CA ASP A 287 1.07 -1.54 -41.64
C ASP A 287 2.23 -1.01 -42.49
N VAL A 288 3.39 -1.65 -42.36
CA VAL A 288 4.61 -1.31 -43.09
C VAL A 288 5.17 -2.58 -43.77
N PRO A 289 5.28 -2.62 -45.12
CA PRO A 289 5.88 -3.76 -45.82
C PRO A 289 7.34 -3.97 -45.42
N ASN A 290 7.72 -5.22 -45.14
CA ASN A 290 9.02 -5.59 -44.58
C ASN A 290 9.64 -6.78 -45.34
N LYS A 291 9.58 -6.72 -46.69
CA LYS A 291 10.04 -7.79 -47.59
C LYS A 291 11.50 -8.18 -47.38
N THR A 292 12.34 -7.22 -47.03
CA THR A 292 13.76 -7.42 -46.70
C THR A 292 13.94 -8.09 -45.33
N GLY A 293 13.04 -7.84 -44.37
CA GLY A 293 13.15 -8.27 -42.97
C GLY A 293 14.06 -7.38 -42.13
N GLU A 294 14.28 -6.13 -42.56
CA GLU A 294 15.10 -5.14 -41.85
C GLU A 294 14.37 -4.52 -40.64
N LEU A 295 13.04 -4.53 -40.64
CA LEU A 295 12.24 -4.09 -39.50
C LEU A 295 12.03 -5.28 -38.55
N LEU A 296 12.43 -5.13 -37.29
CA LEU A 296 12.35 -6.18 -36.28
C LEU A 296 11.17 -5.95 -35.32
N PRO A 297 10.33 -6.96 -35.04
CA PRO A 297 9.27 -6.85 -34.04
C PRO A 297 9.86 -6.66 -32.64
N GLY A 298 9.19 -5.88 -31.80
CA GLY A 298 9.66 -5.45 -30.48
C GLY A 298 10.51 -4.16 -30.50
N GLY A 299 10.92 -3.67 -31.67
CA GLY A 299 11.63 -2.40 -31.79
C GLY A 299 10.71 -1.16 -31.71
N TYR A 300 11.28 -0.02 -31.34
CA TYR A 300 10.63 1.29 -31.43
C TYR A 300 11.03 2.01 -32.72
N ALA A 301 10.08 2.75 -33.30
CA ALA A 301 10.29 3.63 -34.44
C ALA A 301 9.63 4.99 -34.19
N GLN A 302 10.14 6.05 -34.82
CA GLN A 302 9.42 7.32 -34.92
C GLN A 302 8.46 7.21 -36.10
N VAL A 303 7.16 7.40 -35.84
CA VAL A 303 6.13 7.35 -36.87
C VAL A 303 5.72 8.77 -37.21
N HIS A 304 6.05 9.18 -38.42
CA HIS A 304 5.70 10.48 -38.98
C HIS A 304 4.35 10.33 -39.69
N LEU A 305 3.29 10.83 -39.05
CA LEU A 305 1.94 10.85 -39.59
C LEU A 305 1.74 12.11 -40.43
N GLY A 306 1.22 11.97 -41.66
CA GLY A 306 0.99 13.07 -42.60
C GLY A 306 -0.17 14.00 -42.22
N VAL A 307 -0.13 14.60 -41.03
CA VAL A 307 -1.16 15.50 -40.50
C VAL A 307 -0.66 16.94 -40.53
N GLN A 308 -1.38 17.82 -41.22
CA GLN A 308 -1.23 19.27 -41.06
C GLN A 308 -1.96 19.71 -39.80
N VAL A 309 -1.21 20.19 -38.80
CA VAL A 309 -1.78 20.80 -37.59
C VAL A 309 -1.99 22.28 -37.86
N ALA A 310 -3.24 22.73 -37.91
CA ALA A 310 -3.58 24.11 -38.26
C ALA A 310 -3.40 25.07 -37.07
N GLY A 311 -2.56 26.09 -37.24
CA GLY A 311 -2.42 27.23 -36.32
C GLY A 311 -0.98 27.73 -36.23
N GLU A 312 -0.75 29.05 -36.38
CA GLU A 312 0.53 29.67 -36.02
C GLU A 312 0.70 29.57 -34.49
N ARG A 313 1.84 29.04 -34.03
CA ARG A 313 2.18 28.96 -32.61
C ARG A 313 3.28 29.94 -32.28
N LEU A 314 2.99 30.81 -31.32
CA LEU A 314 3.90 31.83 -30.83
C LEU A 314 4.35 31.46 -29.42
N GLN A 315 5.66 31.46 -29.17
CA GLN A 315 6.23 31.30 -27.83
C GLN A 315 6.68 32.64 -27.25
N VAL A 316 6.37 32.86 -25.97
CA VAL A 316 6.67 34.10 -25.23
C VAL A 316 7.27 33.75 -23.86
N PRO A 317 8.34 34.41 -23.37
CA PRO A 317 8.85 34.19 -22.02
C PRO A 317 7.81 34.43 -20.92
N VAL A 318 7.79 33.59 -19.88
CA VAL A 318 6.81 33.69 -18.77
C VAL A 318 6.85 35.06 -18.08
N ASN A 319 8.03 35.67 -18.01
CA ASN A 319 8.24 36.98 -17.39
C ASN A 319 7.81 38.18 -18.27
N ALA A 320 7.19 37.94 -19.43
CA ALA A 320 6.57 38.98 -20.27
C ALA A 320 5.08 39.23 -19.93
N LEU A 321 4.53 38.47 -18.97
CA LEU A 321 3.11 38.45 -18.66
C LEU A 321 2.73 39.36 -17.50
N LEU A 322 1.55 39.97 -17.59
CA LEU A 322 0.96 40.84 -16.58
C LEU A 322 -0.37 40.24 -16.09
N PHE A 323 -0.50 40.06 -14.78
CA PHE A 323 -1.70 39.52 -14.13
C PHE A 323 -2.46 40.66 -13.45
N ARG A 324 -3.72 40.92 -13.86
CA ARG A 324 -4.61 41.90 -13.25
C ARG A 324 -6.00 41.33 -12.95
N SER A 325 -6.85 42.13 -12.32
CA SER A 325 -8.27 41.82 -12.05
C SER A 325 -9.06 41.42 -13.30
N GLU A 326 -8.68 41.90 -14.48
CA GLU A 326 -9.35 41.56 -15.76
C GLU A 326 -8.79 40.30 -16.43
N GLY A 327 -7.88 39.57 -15.78
CA GLY A 327 -7.25 38.35 -16.30
C GLY A 327 -5.81 38.52 -16.78
N LEU A 328 -5.30 37.51 -17.49
CA LEU A 328 -3.93 37.45 -18.00
C LEU A 328 -3.78 38.28 -19.27
N ARG A 329 -2.74 39.13 -19.31
CA ARG A 329 -2.42 39.98 -20.46
C ARG A 329 -0.93 39.96 -20.77
N ALA A 330 -0.59 40.29 -22.01
CA ALA A 330 0.74 40.78 -22.37
C ALA A 330 0.67 42.28 -22.65
N VAL A 331 1.80 42.95 -22.45
CA VAL A 331 1.96 44.35 -22.84
C VAL A 331 2.76 44.39 -24.14
N THR A 332 2.10 44.77 -25.23
CA THR A 332 2.74 44.96 -26.54
C THR A 332 3.04 46.43 -26.80
N VAL A 333 4.04 46.72 -27.64
CA VAL A 333 4.43 48.06 -28.08
C VAL A 333 4.16 48.17 -29.57
N ASP A 334 3.47 49.24 -29.99
CA ASP A 334 3.22 49.52 -31.40
C ASP A 334 4.40 50.24 -32.09
N ALA A 335 4.31 50.43 -33.41
CA ALA A 335 5.34 51.15 -34.18
C ALA A 335 5.47 52.65 -33.81
N ASN A 336 4.53 53.21 -33.04
CA ASN A 336 4.55 54.56 -32.50
C ASN A 336 5.02 54.60 -31.03
N HIS A 337 5.62 53.51 -30.53
CA HIS A 337 6.09 53.33 -29.15
C HIS A 337 4.99 53.50 -28.09
N GLN A 338 3.73 53.15 -28.38
CA GLN A 338 2.63 53.12 -27.41
C GLN A 338 2.36 51.70 -26.92
N LEU A 339 2.04 51.56 -25.62
CA LEU A 339 1.71 50.30 -24.98
C LEU A 339 0.25 49.88 -25.21
N HIS A 340 0.02 48.60 -25.46
CA HIS A 340 -1.29 47.96 -25.53
C HIS A 340 -1.38 46.75 -24.61
N LEU A 341 -2.45 46.64 -23.82
CA LEU A 341 -2.69 45.57 -22.85
C LEU A 341 -3.57 44.49 -23.49
N GLN A 342 -2.96 43.64 -24.32
CA GLN A 342 -3.69 42.59 -25.03
C GLN A 342 -4.03 41.40 -24.11
N PRO A 343 -5.32 40.96 -24.05
CA PRO A 343 -5.70 39.75 -23.32
C PRO A 343 -5.14 38.51 -24.00
N LEU A 344 -4.69 37.54 -23.20
CA LEU A 344 -4.04 36.33 -23.69
C LEU A 344 -4.78 35.05 -23.35
N THR A 345 -4.76 34.11 -24.30
CA THR A 345 -5.11 32.71 -24.07
C THR A 345 -3.85 31.86 -24.21
N ILE A 346 -3.38 31.29 -23.10
CA ILE A 346 -2.20 30.42 -23.05
C ILE A 346 -2.51 28.99 -23.52
N GLY A 347 -1.52 28.36 -24.15
CA GLY A 347 -1.47 26.94 -24.47
C GLY A 347 -0.62 26.19 -23.44
N ARG A 348 0.46 25.55 -23.89
CA ARG A 348 1.42 24.83 -23.04
C ARG A 348 2.39 25.76 -22.32
N ASP A 349 2.74 25.38 -21.10
CA ASP A 349 3.81 25.97 -20.30
C ASP A 349 5.08 25.10 -20.44
N TYR A 350 6.16 25.69 -20.94
CA TYR A 350 7.49 25.09 -21.04
C TYR A 350 8.41 25.52 -19.89
N GLY A 351 7.86 26.12 -18.83
CA GLY A 351 8.54 26.55 -17.60
C GLY A 351 9.34 27.85 -17.72
N VAL A 352 9.96 28.09 -18.87
CA VAL A 352 10.67 29.35 -19.20
C VAL A 352 9.98 30.17 -20.29
N THR A 353 9.22 29.50 -21.17
CA THR A 353 8.36 30.11 -22.19
C THR A 353 6.96 29.50 -22.13
N LEU A 354 5.96 30.28 -22.52
CA LEU A 354 4.56 29.87 -22.68
C LEU A 354 4.18 29.94 -24.16
N GLU A 355 3.46 28.93 -24.63
CA GLU A 355 2.74 28.97 -25.90
C GLU A 355 1.54 29.91 -25.76
N VAL A 356 1.34 30.79 -26.74
CA VAL A 356 0.17 31.67 -26.83
C VAL A 356 -0.69 31.23 -28.01
N LEU A 357 -1.94 30.83 -27.72
CA LEU A 357 -2.88 30.35 -28.73
C LEU A 357 -3.67 31.50 -29.38
N GLN A 358 -3.96 32.56 -28.62
CA GLN A 358 -4.66 33.75 -29.10
C GLN A 358 -4.21 34.99 -28.30
N GLY A 359 -4.14 36.15 -28.98
CA GLY A 359 -3.90 37.46 -28.37
C GLY A 359 -2.71 38.24 -28.93
N LEU A 360 -1.79 37.58 -29.63
CA LEU A 360 -0.54 38.17 -30.18
C LEU A 360 -0.33 37.79 -31.65
N ARG A 361 0.56 38.51 -32.33
CA ARG A 361 1.05 38.25 -33.69
C ARG A 361 2.57 38.16 -33.70
N GLY A 362 3.14 37.42 -34.66
CA GLY A 362 4.59 37.17 -34.76
C GLY A 362 5.50 38.41 -34.88
N GLY A 363 4.94 39.57 -35.24
CA GLY A 363 5.69 40.83 -35.37
C GLY A 363 5.57 41.78 -34.17
N ASP A 364 4.78 41.43 -33.14
CA ASP A 364 4.51 42.34 -32.02
C ASP A 364 5.75 42.47 -31.12
N TRP A 365 5.95 43.66 -30.51
CA TRP A 365 7.04 43.92 -29.57
C TRP A 365 6.52 43.72 -28.14
N ILE A 366 6.93 42.67 -27.42
CA ILE A 366 6.36 42.30 -26.11
C ILE A 366 7.29 42.75 -24.98
N VAL A 367 6.77 43.44 -23.96
CA VAL A 367 7.54 43.91 -22.80
C VAL A 367 7.94 42.76 -21.86
N LEU A 368 9.23 42.68 -21.52
CA LEU A 368 9.80 41.81 -20.49
C LEU A 368 9.79 42.52 -19.12
N ASN A 369 9.30 41.80 -18.10
CA ASN A 369 9.10 42.28 -16.73
C ASN A 369 8.25 43.56 -16.66
N PRO A 370 7.01 43.58 -17.20
CA PRO A 370 6.15 44.76 -17.16
C PRO A 370 5.83 45.17 -15.72
N ALA A 371 6.01 46.45 -15.40
CA ALA A 371 5.61 47.00 -14.11
C ALA A 371 4.08 47.13 -14.04
N ASP A 372 3.49 46.82 -12.88
CA ASP A 372 2.03 46.90 -12.70
C ASP A 372 1.48 48.35 -12.65
N SER A 373 2.32 49.35 -12.88
CA SER A 373 1.93 50.76 -13.06
C SER A 373 1.78 51.18 -14.53
N LEU A 374 1.84 50.25 -15.48
CA LEU A 374 1.69 50.54 -16.92
C LEU A 374 0.21 50.60 -17.33
N GLU A 375 -0.14 51.54 -18.21
CA GLU A 375 -1.51 51.78 -18.69
C GLU A 375 -1.64 51.70 -20.23
N GLU A 376 -2.87 51.48 -20.70
CA GLU A 376 -3.21 51.41 -22.14
C GLU A 376 -2.93 52.75 -22.84
N GLY A 377 -2.24 52.71 -23.99
CA GLY A 377 -1.86 53.89 -24.78
C GLY A 377 -0.65 54.67 -24.25
N GLN A 378 0.00 54.21 -23.18
CA GLN A 378 1.15 54.90 -22.58
C GLN A 378 2.40 54.80 -23.47
N HIS A 379 3.08 55.93 -23.70
CA HIS A 379 4.28 56.00 -24.54
C HIS A 379 5.54 55.55 -23.78
N VAL A 380 6.44 54.80 -24.43
CA VAL A 380 7.62 54.16 -23.81
C VAL A 380 8.93 54.30 -24.61
N ASN A 381 10.06 54.08 -23.94
CA ASN A 381 11.38 53.94 -24.57
C ASN A 381 11.80 52.46 -24.55
N ILE A 382 12.45 51.98 -25.62
CA ILE A 382 12.85 50.57 -25.77
C ILE A 382 14.34 50.38 -25.42
N LYS A 383 14.68 49.35 -24.61
CA LYS A 383 16.08 49.04 -24.26
C LYS A 383 16.32 47.58 -23.83
N GLU A 384 17.22 46.88 -24.51
CA GLU A 384 17.63 45.49 -24.18
C GLU A 384 18.43 45.40 -22.86
N ALA A 385 18.32 44.29 -22.12
CA ALA A 385 18.71 44.20 -20.70
C ALA A 385 19.69 43.07 -20.34
N SER A 386 20.52 43.29 -19.29
CA SER A 386 21.43 42.31 -18.67
C SER A 386 21.47 42.48 -17.13
N VAL A 387 21.90 41.44 -16.38
CA VAL A 387 21.52 41.21 -14.96
C VAL A 387 22.70 41.10 -13.97
N LYS A 388 22.58 41.68 -12.75
CA LYS A 388 23.24 41.27 -11.48
C LYS A 388 22.57 41.93 -10.22
N PRO A 389 22.85 41.51 -8.95
CA PRO A 389 21.80 41.37 -7.91
C PRO A 389 21.96 42.22 -6.62
N ALA A 390 21.10 41.95 -5.63
CA ALA A 390 20.56 42.88 -4.60
C ALA A 390 21.22 42.91 -3.19
N ALA A 391 20.72 43.83 -2.33
CA ALA A 391 20.81 43.83 -0.85
C ALA A 391 19.61 44.60 -0.21
N PRO A 392 19.23 44.38 1.09
CA PRO A 392 17.92 44.76 1.65
C PRO A 392 17.92 45.84 2.77
N PRO A 393 16.73 46.34 3.21
CA PRO A 393 16.61 47.03 4.51
C PRO A 393 15.47 46.54 5.46
N SER A 394 15.58 47.03 6.71
CA SER A 394 14.94 46.68 7.99
C SER A 394 13.44 47.01 8.21
N ALA A 395 12.86 46.41 9.27
CA ALA A 395 11.49 46.64 9.78
C ALA A 395 11.43 47.46 11.11
N ALA A 396 10.22 47.88 11.52
CA ALA A 396 9.91 48.61 12.76
C ALA A 396 8.57 48.12 13.41
N PRO A 397 8.29 48.40 14.71
CA PRO A 397 7.27 47.68 15.50
C PRO A 397 6.00 48.49 15.85
N PRO A 398 4.89 47.83 16.28
CA PRO A 398 3.80 48.45 17.03
C PRO A 398 3.70 47.97 18.50
N GLY A 399 2.99 48.74 19.34
CA GLY A 399 2.97 48.61 20.81
C GLY A 399 1.84 47.73 21.41
N SER A 400 1.96 47.47 22.70
CA SER A 400 1.14 46.51 23.46
C SER A 400 -0.11 47.11 24.11
N ALA A 401 -1.19 46.31 24.18
CA ALA A 401 -2.29 46.48 25.12
C ALA A 401 -2.57 45.13 25.81
N VAL A 402 -2.77 45.14 27.13
CA VAL A 402 -2.99 43.93 27.93
C VAL A 402 -4.47 43.84 28.31
N LEU A 403 -5.12 42.71 27.97
CA LEU A 403 -6.41 42.31 28.53
C LEU A 403 -6.28 40.93 29.18
N CYS A 404 -6.83 40.78 30.38
CA CYS A 404 -6.98 39.49 31.05
C CYS A 404 -8.32 38.86 30.65
N VAL A 405 -8.32 37.61 30.18
CA VAL A 405 -9.55 36.86 29.85
C VAL A 405 -9.42 35.41 30.34
N ALA A 406 -10.49 34.87 30.90
CA ALA A 406 -10.57 33.47 31.30
C ALA A 406 -10.53 32.52 30.08
N GLY A 407 -9.73 31.46 30.15
CA GLY A 407 -9.36 30.65 28.97
C GLY A 407 -10.34 29.54 28.58
N CYS A 408 -11.10 29.75 27.49
CA CYS A 408 -11.96 28.76 26.85
C CYS A 408 -11.17 27.66 26.13
N THR A 409 -11.50 26.38 26.36
CA THR A 409 -10.94 25.26 25.57
C THR A 409 -11.59 25.18 24.19
N VAL A 410 -10.80 25.31 23.13
CA VAL A 410 -11.26 25.19 21.74
C VAL A 410 -11.37 23.70 21.32
N GLY A 411 -12.22 23.42 20.34
CA GLY A 411 -12.39 22.10 19.73
C GLY A 411 -13.58 21.28 20.27
N PRO A 412 -13.95 20.18 19.59
CA PRO A 412 -15.06 19.32 19.98
C PRO A 412 -14.85 18.69 21.36
N LYS A 413 -15.93 18.47 22.11
CA LYS A 413 -15.91 17.58 23.28
C LYS A 413 -16.02 16.14 22.78
N TYR A 414 -15.22 15.24 23.33
CA TYR A 414 -15.29 13.83 22.98
C TYR A 414 -16.67 13.26 23.33
N GLN A 415 -17.21 12.45 22.42
CA GLN A 415 -18.41 11.64 22.60
C GLN A 415 -18.15 10.29 21.93
N ARG A 416 -18.46 9.18 22.60
CA ARG A 416 -18.33 7.84 22.01
C ARG A 416 -19.27 7.72 20.81
N ALA A 417 -18.73 7.41 19.64
CA ALA A 417 -19.53 7.17 18.44
C ALA A 417 -20.41 5.92 18.61
N SER A 418 -21.61 5.93 18.02
CA SER A 418 -22.42 4.71 17.94
C SER A 418 -21.81 3.71 16.96
N ALA A 419 -21.79 2.45 17.37
CA ALA A 419 -21.48 1.31 16.52
C ALA A 419 -22.76 0.53 16.18
N PRO A 420 -22.86 -0.08 14.99
CA PRO A 420 -23.98 -0.95 14.65
C PRO A 420 -23.90 -2.24 15.48
N ALA A 421 -24.98 -2.57 16.20
CA ALA A 421 -25.07 -3.78 17.03
C ALA A 421 -26.41 -4.50 16.81
N ALA A 422 -26.36 -5.84 16.84
CA ALA A 422 -27.54 -6.69 16.83
C ALA A 422 -28.20 -6.72 18.22
N ALA A 423 -29.51 -7.00 18.27
CA ALA A 423 -30.24 -7.12 19.53
C ALA A 423 -30.10 -8.50 20.20
N HIS A 424 -29.81 -9.55 19.41
CA HIS A 424 -29.66 -10.93 19.85
C HIS A 424 -28.67 -11.66 18.92
N TRP A 425 -28.18 -12.82 19.37
CA TRP A 425 -27.37 -13.75 18.57
C TRP A 425 -28.26 -14.63 17.68
N ASP A 426 -27.78 -15.01 16.50
CA ASP A 426 -28.53 -15.84 15.55
C ASP A 426 -28.07 -17.30 15.67
N VAL A 427 -28.66 -18.06 16.60
CA VAL A 427 -28.24 -19.43 16.92
C VAL A 427 -29.40 -20.39 16.75
N ALA A 428 -29.16 -21.52 16.07
CA ALA A 428 -30.17 -22.56 15.85
C ALA A 428 -30.70 -23.15 17.17
N GLU A 429 -31.97 -23.58 17.17
CA GLU A 429 -32.57 -24.27 18.33
C GLU A 429 -31.81 -25.56 18.68
N PRO A 430 -31.67 -25.92 19.97
CA PRO A 430 -32.31 -25.31 21.15
C PRO A 430 -31.41 -24.31 21.90
N TRP A 431 -31.25 -23.08 21.38
CA TRP A 431 -30.68 -21.97 22.14
C TRP A 431 -31.64 -21.50 23.25
N ARG A 432 -31.09 -21.07 24.40
CA ARG A 432 -31.87 -20.61 25.55
C ARG A 432 -31.33 -19.25 26.01
N GLU A 433 -32.22 -18.27 26.09
CA GLU A 433 -31.89 -16.89 26.47
C GLU A 433 -31.25 -16.84 27.88
N SER A 434 -30.04 -16.25 27.98
CA SER A 434 -29.27 -16.23 29.23
C SER A 434 -29.57 -15.00 30.07
N ALA A 435 -29.84 -15.22 31.36
CA ALA A 435 -29.79 -14.16 32.37
C ALA A 435 -28.33 -13.67 32.58
N PRO A 436 -28.12 -12.40 33.00
CA PRO A 436 -26.79 -11.87 33.23
C PRO A 436 -26.16 -12.49 34.48
N LYS A 437 -25.03 -13.19 34.32
CA LYS A 437 -24.19 -13.68 35.43
C LYS A 437 -22.72 -13.60 35.05
N ASP A 438 -21.92 -13.06 35.97
CA ASP A 438 -20.45 -13.04 35.90
C ASP A 438 -19.88 -14.45 36.13
N ALA A 439 -20.03 -15.31 35.12
CA ALA A 439 -19.65 -16.73 35.21
C ALA A 439 -18.16 -16.99 34.94
N LEU A 440 -17.48 -16.07 34.24
CA LEU A 440 -16.03 -16.11 34.02
C LEU A 440 -15.33 -15.33 35.13
N GLY A 441 -14.32 -15.93 35.75
CA GLY A 441 -13.49 -15.27 36.76
C GLY A 441 -12.75 -14.07 36.16
N LYS A 442 -12.68 -12.95 36.90
CA LYS A 442 -11.95 -11.76 36.45
C LYS A 442 -10.44 -12.07 36.41
N GLY A 443 -9.89 -12.21 35.21
CA GLY A 443 -8.47 -12.52 34.95
C GLY A 443 -8.25 -13.96 34.48
N GLU A 444 -8.37 -14.94 35.38
CA GLU A 444 -7.95 -16.34 35.19
C GLU A 444 -9.02 -17.19 34.48
N TRP A 445 -9.41 -16.76 33.27
CA TRP A 445 -10.55 -17.32 32.54
C TRP A 445 -10.39 -18.81 32.19
N TRP A 446 -9.15 -19.31 32.00
CA TRP A 446 -8.83 -20.68 31.62
C TRP A 446 -9.14 -21.72 32.72
N THR A 447 -9.28 -21.29 33.98
CA THR A 447 -9.59 -22.16 35.12
C THR A 447 -10.92 -22.92 34.96
N ILE A 448 -11.81 -22.42 34.10
CA ILE A 448 -13.09 -23.05 33.72
C ILE A 448 -12.93 -24.40 33.00
N PHE A 449 -11.76 -24.70 32.42
CA PHE A 449 -11.47 -25.99 31.80
C PHE A 449 -11.03 -27.07 32.80
N HIS A 450 -10.79 -26.69 34.07
CA HIS A 450 -10.43 -27.59 35.16
C HIS A 450 -9.18 -28.46 34.88
N ASP A 451 -8.16 -27.90 34.20
CA ASP A 451 -6.87 -28.56 33.96
C ASP A 451 -5.72 -27.82 34.69
N ASP A 452 -5.10 -28.52 35.66
CA ASP A 452 -4.03 -27.98 36.49
C ASP A 452 -2.72 -27.71 35.74
N GLU A 453 -2.46 -28.43 34.65
CA GLU A 453 -1.26 -28.24 33.83
C GLU A 453 -1.41 -27.00 32.94
N LEU A 454 -2.59 -26.82 32.34
CA LEU A 454 -2.95 -25.57 31.67
C LEU A 454 -2.85 -24.37 32.62
N ASN A 455 -3.44 -24.47 33.82
CA ASN A 455 -3.35 -23.42 34.84
C ASN A 455 -1.89 -23.02 35.13
N ALA A 456 -1.00 -24.00 35.28
CA ALA A 456 0.42 -23.75 35.52
C ALA A 456 1.13 -23.06 34.34
N PHE A 457 0.85 -23.48 33.10
CA PHE A 457 1.42 -22.87 31.90
C PHE A 457 0.95 -21.42 31.73
N GLU A 458 -0.33 -21.13 31.93
CA GLU A 458 -0.90 -19.78 31.81
C GLU A 458 -0.30 -18.80 32.83
N HIS A 459 -0.16 -19.23 34.09
CA HIS A 459 0.51 -18.42 35.13
C HIS A 459 1.98 -18.14 34.81
N GLU A 460 2.69 -19.11 34.23
CA GLU A 460 4.09 -18.93 33.83
C GLU A 460 4.20 -17.97 32.64
N ALA A 461 3.38 -18.14 31.59
CA ALA A 461 3.35 -17.25 30.43
C ALA A 461 3.10 -15.78 30.82
N LEU A 462 2.14 -15.51 31.72
CA LEU A 462 1.87 -14.16 32.21
C LEU A 462 3.08 -13.49 32.90
N GLN A 463 4.04 -14.27 33.41
CA GLN A 463 5.25 -13.77 34.08
C GLN A 463 6.48 -13.75 33.15
N SER A 464 6.62 -14.74 32.28
CA SER A 464 7.84 -14.98 31.50
C SER A 464 7.76 -14.43 30.06
N ASN A 465 6.58 -14.36 29.46
CA ASN A 465 6.39 -14.05 28.04
C ASN A 465 6.95 -12.67 27.65
N GLN A 466 7.70 -12.63 26.54
CA GLN A 466 8.41 -11.43 26.11
C GLN A 466 7.48 -10.39 25.44
N THR A 467 6.40 -10.83 24.78
CA THR A 467 5.39 -9.94 24.19
C THR A 467 4.64 -9.17 25.27
N ILE A 468 4.26 -9.84 26.37
CA ILE A 468 3.67 -9.19 27.55
C ILE A 468 4.65 -8.16 28.15
N LYS A 469 5.94 -8.52 28.29
CA LYS A 469 6.97 -7.58 28.79
C LYS A 469 7.15 -6.35 27.89
N ILE A 470 7.06 -6.51 26.57
CA ILE A 470 7.06 -5.39 25.62
C ILE A 470 5.85 -4.49 25.85
N SER A 471 4.65 -5.05 26.03
CA SER A 471 3.43 -4.26 26.28
C SER A 471 3.45 -3.53 27.62
N VAL A 472 3.99 -4.15 28.68
CA VAL A 472 4.25 -3.46 29.97
C VAL A 472 5.22 -2.29 29.79
N ALA A 473 6.28 -2.46 29.01
CA ALA A 473 7.22 -1.37 28.72
C ALA A 473 6.58 -0.23 27.89
N ARG A 474 5.69 -0.56 26.94
CA ARG A 474 4.90 0.44 26.19
C ARG A 474 3.95 1.22 27.10
N LEU A 475 3.31 0.56 28.05
CA LEU A 475 2.44 1.20 29.04
C LEU A 475 3.21 2.24 29.88
N GLU A 476 4.41 1.90 30.38
CA GLU A 476 5.27 2.85 31.10
C GLU A 476 5.81 3.97 30.18
N GLN A 477 6.10 3.69 28.89
CA GLN A 477 6.42 4.75 27.93
C GLN A 477 5.25 5.72 27.72
N ALA A 478 4.02 5.23 27.58
CA ALA A 478 2.83 6.06 27.44
C ALA A 478 2.56 6.89 28.70
N ARG A 479 2.77 6.31 29.89
CA ARG A 479 2.73 7.01 31.18
C ARG A 479 3.77 8.14 31.26
N ALA A 480 5.01 7.87 30.84
CA ALA A 480 6.08 8.88 30.80
C ALA A 480 5.77 10.01 29.79
N LEU A 481 5.20 9.69 28.62
CA LEU A 481 4.75 10.68 27.65
C LEU A 481 3.61 11.55 28.20
N ALA A 482 2.65 10.97 28.93
CA ALA A 482 1.63 11.74 29.64
C ALA A 482 2.24 12.67 30.70
N ALA A 483 3.21 12.20 31.50
CA ALA A 483 3.94 13.04 32.44
C ALA A 483 4.70 14.19 31.76
N ILE A 484 5.33 13.95 30.60
CA ILE A 484 5.98 14.98 29.78
C ILE A 484 4.96 16.02 29.31
N GLN A 485 3.77 15.62 28.82
CA GLN A 485 2.74 16.60 28.45
C GLN A 485 2.21 17.39 29.65
N ILE A 486 2.02 16.74 30.81
CA ILE A 486 1.60 17.40 32.05
C ILE A 486 2.64 18.40 32.54
N SER A 487 3.94 18.11 32.39
CA SER A 487 5.03 19.04 32.74
C SER A 487 4.90 20.39 32.01
N THR A 488 4.28 20.41 30.83
CA THR A 488 4.05 21.67 30.10
C THR A 488 3.07 22.62 30.80
N GLN A 489 2.29 22.17 31.79
CA GLN A 489 1.48 23.07 32.61
C GLN A 489 2.32 23.98 33.53
N PHE A 490 3.62 23.72 33.67
CA PHE A 490 4.52 24.45 34.57
C PHE A 490 5.51 25.34 33.78
N PRO A 491 6.05 26.42 34.40
CA PRO A 491 7.13 27.20 33.82
C PRO A 491 8.41 26.35 33.74
N GLN A 492 9.13 26.45 32.62
CA GLN A 492 10.46 25.87 32.48
C GLN A 492 11.49 26.83 33.09
N LEU A 493 12.34 26.31 33.97
CA LEU A 493 13.48 27.02 34.56
C LEU A 493 14.76 26.52 33.90
N GLY A 494 15.66 27.43 33.53
CA GLY A 494 16.90 27.09 32.84
C GLY A 494 18.08 27.97 33.24
N THR A 495 19.27 27.52 32.88
CA THR A 495 20.48 28.34 32.87
C THR A 495 21.33 27.97 31.66
N ALA A 496 21.99 28.97 31.08
CA ALA A 496 22.86 28.78 29.92
C ALA A 496 24.15 29.60 30.09
N PRO A 497 25.08 29.17 30.97
CA PRO A 497 26.34 29.87 31.18
C PRO A 497 27.14 29.97 29.88
N ALA A 498 27.57 31.18 29.53
CA ALA A 498 28.28 31.46 28.29
C ALA A 498 29.56 32.26 28.56
N ALA A 499 30.64 31.91 27.87
CA ALA A 499 31.90 32.64 27.88
C ALA A 499 32.32 32.86 26.42
N GLU A 500 32.00 34.04 25.89
CA GLU A 500 32.29 34.40 24.51
C GLU A 500 33.48 35.35 24.43
N ARG A 501 34.37 35.16 23.46
CA ARG A 501 35.39 36.14 23.08
C ARG A 501 35.34 36.36 21.58
N GLN A 502 35.01 37.58 21.18
CA GLN A 502 34.87 37.95 19.77
C GLN A 502 35.73 39.18 19.43
N ARG A 503 36.32 39.17 18.23
CA ARG A 503 37.06 40.30 17.67
C ARG A 503 36.18 40.97 16.61
N LEU A 504 35.54 42.05 17.01
CA LEU A 504 34.71 42.88 16.15
C LEU A 504 35.57 43.63 15.13
N SER A 505 35.20 43.56 13.85
CA SER A 505 35.88 44.26 12.74
C SER A 505 35.83 45.78 12.91
N GLY A 506 36.86 46.50 12.44
CA GLY A 506 36.85 47.97 12.38
C GLY A 506 35.83 48.53 11.39
N ASN A 507 35.47 47.75 10.36
CA ASN A 507 34.53 48.14 9.30
C ASN A 507 33.10 47.62 9.57
N ARG A 508 32.78 47.28 10.82
CA ARG A 508 31.43 46.80 11.19
C ARG A 508 30.42 47.96 11.13
N PRO A 509 29.13 47.69 10.86
CA PRO A 509 28.08 48.69 11.05
C PRO A 509 28.16 49.27 12.48
N PRO A 510 28.09 50.60 12.65
CA PRO A 510 28.11 51.21 13.98
C PRO A 510 26.87 50.77 14.76
N ASN A 511 27.09 50.22 15.96
CA ASN A 511 26.06 49.75 16.89
C ASN A 511 25.58 50.84 17.86
N SER A 512 25.99 52.09 17.62
CA SER A 512 25.73 53.26 18.45
C SER A 512 25.97 54.53 17.63
N ASN A 513 25.65 55.71 18.18
CA ASN A 513 25.86 57.00 17.50
C ASN A 513 27.35 57.40 17.36
N PHE A 514 28.30 56.51 17.63
CA PHE A 514 29.74 56.76 17.54
C PHE A 514 30.33 56.07 16.30
N THR A 515 31.15 56.79 15.54
CA THR A 515 31.90 56.25 14.41
C THR A 515 32.89 55.20 14.89
N VAL A 516 32.74 53.96 14.40
CA VAL A 516 33.70 52.88 14.68
C VAL A 516 34.93 53.06 13.79
N VAL A 517 36.11 53.21 14.40
CA VAL A 517 37.36 53.51 13.68
C VAL A 517 38.45 52.45 13.90
N SER A 518 38.16 51.37 14.63
CA SER A 518 39.16 50.31 14.94
C SER A 518 38.52 48.97 15.30
N PRO A 519 39.22 47.84 15.05
CA PRO A 519 38.83 46.54 15.57
C PRO A 519 38.84 46.51 17.10
N VAL A 520 37.88 45.82 17.70
CA VAL A 520 37.75 45.70 19.17
C VAL A 520 37.69 44.23 19.54
N SER A 521 38.53 43.80 20.48
CA SER A 521 38.36 42.49 21.12
C SER A 521 37.50 42.67 22.37
N GLN A 522 36.38 41.95 22.46
CA GLN A 522 35.51 41.96 23.64
C GLN A 522 35.30 40.53 24.14
N ASN A 523 35.22 40.40 25.47
CA ASN A 523 34.73 39.19 26.11
C ASN A 523 33.31 39.46 26.62
N SER A 524 32.47 38.44 26.68
CA SER A 524 31.21 38.45 27.42
C SER A 524 31.10 37.14 28.21
N TYR A 525 31.18 37.26 29.54
CA TYR A 525 30.86 36.19 30.47
C TYR A 525 29.44 36.43 30.97
N THR A 526 28.54 35.47 30.74
CA THR A 526 27.13 35.57 31.10
C THR A 526 26.71 34.33 31.87
N LEU A 527 26.09 34.53 33.03
CA LEU A 527 25.43 33.49 33.82
C LEU A 527 23.93 33.84 33.92
N PRO A 528 23.12 33.46 32.90
CA PRO A 528 21.69 33.73 32.89
C PRO A 528 20.93 32.63 33.61
N PHE A 529 19.89 33.01 34.36
CA PHE A 529 18.80 32.15 34.77
C PHE A 529 17.56 32.58 33.99
N THR A 530 16.91 31.64 33.31
CA THR A 530 15.77 31.88 32.45
C THR A 530 14.53 31.19 32.98
N VAL A 531 13.38 31.82 32.73
CA VAL A 531 12.04 31.29 32.98
C VAL A 531 11.25 31.43 31.69
N SER A 532 10.64 30.36 31.18
CA SER A 532 9.75 30.41 30.02
C SER A 532 8.44 29.69 30.31
N TYR A 533 7.32 30.28 29.92
CA TYR A 533 5.99 29.71 30.16
C TYR A 533 4.99 30.14 29.09
N GLU A 534 4.43 29.18 28.36
CA GLU A 534 3.33 29.42 27.42
C GLU A 534 2.00 29.27 28.17
N VAL A 535 1.17 30.31 28.13
CA VAL A 535 -0.11 30.36 28.84
C VAL A 535 -1.18 29.67 27.99
N ASP A 536 -1.82 28.63 28.55
CA ASP A 536 -2.82 27.83 27.83
C ASP A 536 -4.22 28.49 27.75
N LEU A 537 -4.30 29.67 27.13
CA LEU A 537 -5.54 30.43 27.00
C LEU A 537 -6.63 29.66 26.23
N PHE A 538 -6.28 29.08 25.08
CA PHE A 538 -7.23 28.46 24.15
C PHE A 538 -7.35 26.93 24.29
N GLY A 539 -6.66 26.34 25.28
CA GLY A 539 -6.75 24.91 25.58
C GLY A 539 -5.79 24.01 24.80
N ARG A 540 -4.85 24.56 24.01
CA ARG A 540 -3.85 23.78 23.26
C ARG A 540 -3.15 22.75 24.14
N ARG A 541 -2.68 23.15 25.32
CA ARG A 541 -1.92 22.28 26.25
C ARG A 541 -2.83 21.33 27.01
N ARG A 542 -4.02 21.79 27.46
CA ARG A 542 -5.07 20.92 28.00
C ARG A 542 -5.47 19.80 27.02
N ARG A 543 -5.62 20.10 25.73
CA ARG A 543 -5.91 19.09 24.69
C ARG A 543 -4.72 18.16 24.41
N SER A 544 -3.48 18.66 24.45
CA SER A 544 -2.28 17.80 24.38
C SER A 544 -2.17 16.80 25.54
N ILE A 545 -2.64 17.20 26.73
CA ILE A 545 -2.67 16.32 27.91
C ILE A 545 -3.82 15.32 27.80
N GLU A 546 -5.03 15.75 27.42
CA GLU A 546 -6.17 14.86 27.12
C GLU A 546 -5.79 13.77 26.10
N ALA A 547 -5.06 14.13 25.04
CA ALA A 547 -4.55 13.18 24.05
C ALA A 547 -3.53 12.18 24.64
N ALA A 548 -2.63 12.63 25.52
CA ALA A 548 -1.61 11.77 26.11
C ALA A 548 -2.17 10.86 27.23
N GLU A 549 -3.14 11.34 28.01
CA GLU A 549 -3.89 10.51 28.96
C GLU A 549 -4.75 9.45 28.26
N ALA A 550 -5.43 9.82 27.17
CA ALA A 550 -6.16 8.86 26.34
C ALA A 550 -5.22 7.82 25.70
N SER A 551 -3.99 8.22 25.32
CA SER A 551 -2.95 7.29 24.84
C SER A 551 -2.47 6.35 25.95
N TYR A 552 -2.28 6.83 27.18
CA TYR A 552 -1.94 6.00 28.33
C TYR A 552 -3.06 4.97 28.62
N GLN A 553 -4.32 5.37 28.54
CA GLN A 553 -5.47 4.46 28.67
C GLN A 553 -5.58 3.45 27.52
N ALA A 554 -5.27 3.86 26.28
CA ALA A 554 -5.21 2.95 25.14
C ALA A 554 -4.14 1.87 25.34
N ASN A 555 -2.92 2.24 25.75
CA ASN A 555 -1.85 1.28 26.04
C ASN A 555 -2.18 0.35 27.23
N ALA A 556 -3.02 0.79 28.17
CA ALA A 556 -3.51 -0.08 29.24
C ALA A 556 -4.51 -1.12 28.73
N ALA A 557 -5.39 -0.74 27.79
CA ALA A 557 -6.28 -1.67 27.12
C ALA A 557 -5.51 -2.66 26.20
N ASP A 558 -4.49 -2.19 25.46
CA ASP A 558 -3.58 -3.03 24.66
C ASP A 558 -2.87 -4.08 25.53
N LEU A 559 -2.38 -3.72 26.73
CA LEU A 559 -1.77 -4.70 27.64
C LEU A 559 -2.72 -5.84 28.02
N GLU A 560 -3.98 -5.53 28.34
CA GLU A 560 -4.98 -6.57 28.67
C GLU A 560 -5.42 -7.35 27.42
N ASN A 561 -5.46 -6.71 26.25
CA ASN A 561 -5.67 -7.38 24.96
C ASN A 561 -4.55 -8.40 24.67
N VAL A 562 -3.28 -8.00 24.83
CA VAL A 562 -2.11 -8.85 24.62
C VAL A 562 -2.08 -10.01 25.62
N ARG A 563 -2.46 -9.80 26.88
CA ARG A 563 -2.62 -10.90 27.84
C ARG A 563 -3.71 -11.89 27.40
N LEU A 564 -4.88 -11.38 27.00
CA LEU A 564 -5.97 -12.23 26.51
C LEU A 564 -5.55 -13.02 25.26
N LEU A 565 -4.83 -12.39 24.32
CA LEU A 565 -4.30 -13.04 23.12
C LEU A 565 -3.30 -14.14 23.45
N ILE A 566 -2.26 -13.85 24.23
CA ILE A 566 -1.22 -14.83 24.60
C ILE A 566 -1.80 -16.02 25.37
N THR A 567 -2.71 -15.76 26.33
CA THR A 567 -3.37 -16.85 27.07
C THR A 567 -4.31 -17.67 26.18
N SER A 568 -5.00 -17.04 25.22
CA SER A 568 -5.87 -17.78 24.29
C SER A 568 -5.08 -18.61 23.27
N GLU A 569 -3.92 -18.11 22.83
CA GLU A 569 -2.99 -18.83 21.97
C GLU A 569 -2.41 -20.06 22.69
N LEU A 570 -1.94 -19.87 23.93
CA LEU A 570 -1.39 -20.94 24.76
C LEU A 570 -2.40 -22.06 25.05
N ALA A 571 -3.63 -21.73 25.45
CA ALA A 571 -4.69 -22.71 25.64
C ALA A 571 -5.08 -23.42 24.32
N GLY A 572 -5.09 -22.70 23.20
CA GLY A 572 -5.36 -23.28 21.86
C GLY A 572 -4.28 -24.28 21.44
N ASP A 573 -3.00 -23.93 21.61
CA ASP A 573 -1.86 -24.80 21.35
C ASP A 573 -1.85 -26.01 22.30
N TYR A 574 -2.18 -25.81 23.58
CA TYR A 574 -2.29 -26.88 24.57
C TYR A 574 -3.34 -27.93 24.16
N PHE A 575 -4.57 -27.51 23.83
CA PHE A 575 -5.59 -28.47 23.39
C PHE A 575 -5.27 -29.12 22.04
N SER A 576 -4.57 -28.42 21.14
CA SER A 576 -4.07 -28.98 19.88
C SER A 576 -2.99 -30.04 20.11
N LEU A 577 -2.07 -29.82 21.05
CA LEU A 577 -1.07 -30.81 21.47
C LEU A 577 -1.74 -32.04 22.10
N ARG A 578 -2.74 -31.86 22.96
CA ARG A 578 -3.48 -32.96 23.60
C ARG A 578 -4.36 -33.75 22.61
N GLN A 579 -4.90 -33.09 21.58
CA GLN A 579 -5.55 -33.76 20.44
C GLN A 579 -4.54 -34.63 19.65
N LEU A 580 -3.31 -34.15 19.46
CA LEU A 580 -2.24 -34.91 18.80
C LEU A 580 -1.79 -36.10 19.65
N ASP A 581 -1.62 -35.94 20.97
CA ASP A 581 -1.36 -37.04 21.91
C ASP A 581 -2.41 -38.16 21.77
N THR A 582 -3.70 -37.79 21.75
CA THR A 582 -4.81 -38.75 21.60
C THR A 582 -4.72 -39.55 20.30
N GLN A 583 -4.38 -38.88 19.18
CA GLN A 583 -4.20 -39.55 17.88
C GLN A 583 -2.91 -40.40 17.83
N ILE A 584 -1.84 -39.98 18.52
CA ILE A 584 -0.61 -40.76 18.67
C ILE A 584 -0.88 -42.04 19.49
N THR A 585 -1.62 -41.93 20.60
CA THR A 585 -2.08 -43.07 21.40
C THR A 585 -2.93 -44.03 20.56
N LEU A 586 -3.87 -43.50 19.76
CA LEU A 586 -4.68 -44.28 18.82
C LEU A 586 -3.81 -45.03 17.80
N LEU A 587 -2.98 -44.31 17.03
CA LEU A 587 -2.14 -44.88 16.00
C LEU A 587 -1.13 -45.89 16.55
N SER A 588 -0.57 -45.66 17.75
CA SER A 588 0.31 -46.63 18.41
C SER A 588 -0.41 -47.95 18.68
N ARG A 589 -1.63 -47.91 19.23
CA ARG A 589 -2.46 -49.11 19.44
C ARG A 589 -2.83 -49.78 18.12
N THR A 590 -3.08 -49.01 17.06
CA THR A 590 -3.37 -49.55 15.73
C THR A 590 -2.13 -50.22 15.10
N VAL A 591 -0.93 -49.66 15.23
CA VAL A 591 0.32 -50.29 14.78
C VAL A 591 0.55 -51.63 15.49
N ASP A 592 0.27 -51.73 16.79
CA ASP A 592 0.34 -53.00 17.53
C ASP A 592 -0.70 -54.03 17.04
N ALA A 593 -1.91 -53.56 16.68
CA ALA A 593 -2.97 -54.41 16.14
C ALA A 593 -2.63 -54.93 14.74
N LEU A 594 -2.15 -54.07 13.85
CA LEU A 594 -1.73 -54.42 12.48
C LEU A 594 -0.47 -55.30 12.46
N THR A 595 0.44 -55.12 13.43
CA THR A 595 1.60 -56.03 13.56
C THR A 595 1.12 -57.45 13.88
N LYS A 596 0.15 -57.62 14.80
CA LYS A 596 -0.48 -58.92 15.10
C LYS A 596 -1.33 -59.46 13.95
N GLY A 597 -1.95 -58.58 13.16
CA GLY A 597 -2.65 -58.92 11.93
C GLY A 597 -1.70 -59.52 10.90
N LEU A 598 -0.55 -58.87 10.68
CA LEU A 598 0.50 -59.34 9.78
C LEU A 598 1.08 -60.69 10.21
N ASP A 599 1.31 -60.91 11.50
CA ASP A 599 1.75 -62.22 12.04
C ASP A 599 0.73 -63.34 11.74
N LEU A 600 -0.57 -63.04 11.88
CA LEU A 600 -1.66 -63.98 11.58
C LEU A 600 -1.73 -64.30 10.07
N VAL A 601 -1.66 -63.29 9.21
CA VAL A 601 -1.72 -63.50 7.75
C VAL A 601 -0.48 -64.22 7.26
N ASN A 602 0.73 -63.87 7.73
CA ASN A 602 1.95 -64.61 7.44
C ASN A 602 1.87 -66.07 7.87
N SER A 603 1.33 -66.35 9.06
CA SER A 603 1.12 -67.74 9.52
C SER A 603 0.18 -68.52 8.61
N ARG A 604 -0.89 -67.89 8.12
CA ARG A 604 -1.84 -68.50 7.16
C ARG A 604 -1.24 -68.67 5.77
N TYR A 605 -0.36 -67.76 5.32
CA TYR A 605 0.35 -67.84 4.04
C TYR A 605 1.33 -69.02 4.03
N HIS A 606 2.18 -69.14 5.05
CA HIS A 606 3.09 -70.29 5.20
C HIS A 606 2.35 -71.62 5.37
N GLY A 607 1.13 -71.60 5.92
CA GLY A 607 0.23 -72.75 5.97
C GLY A 607 -0.54 -73.05 4.67
N GLY A 608 -0.36 -72.26 3.60
CA GLY A 608 -1.03 -72.44 2.31
C GLY A 608 -2.51 -72.03 2.27
N VAL A 609 -3.00 -71.28 3.27
CA VAL A 609 -4.41 -70.88 3.45
C VAL A 609 -4.67 -69.43 3.04
N ALA A 610 -3.65 -68.56 3.11
CA ALA A 610 -3.71 -67.19 2.63
C ALA A 610 -2.78 -67.01 1.41
N SER A 611 -3.01 -65.94 0.65
CA SER A 611 -2.23 -65.55 -0.53
C SER A 611 -1.15 -64.52 -0.18
N GLY A 612 -0.14 -64.36 -1.05
CA GLY A 612 0.84 -63.28 -0.91
C GLY A 612 0.24 -61.88 -1.08
N LEU A 613 -0.95 -61.76 -1.69
CA LEU A 613 -1.71 -60.51 -1.78
C LEU A 613 -2.22 -60.09 -0.39
N ASP A 614 -2.72 -61.02 0.41
CA ASP A 614 -3.22 -60.74 1.76
C ASP A 614 -2.08 -60.20 2.65
N VAL A 615 -0.88 -60.77 2.54
CA VAL A 615 0.32 -60.31 3.26
C VAL A 615 0.69 -58.89 2.83
N ALA A 616 0.81 -58.64 1.53
CA ALA A 616 1.18 -57.32 1.00
C ALA A 616 0.17 -56.22 1.33
N GLN A 617 -1.12 -56.55 1.45
CA GLN A 617 -2.16 -55.62 1.89
C GLN A 617 -1.96 -55.19 3.36
N GLU A 618 -1.72 -56.14 4.27
CA GLU A 618 -1.50 -55.82 5.69
C GLU A 618 -0.17 -55.10 5.91
N GLU A 619 0.91 -55.47 5.20
CA GLU A 619 2.17 -54.73 5.21
C GLU A 619 1.98 -53.27 4.79
N THR A 620 1.21 -53.04 3.72
CA THR A 620 0.92 -51.68 3.23
C THR A 620 0.17 -50.85 4.29
N LEU A 621 -0.84 -51.44 4.93
CA LEU A 621 -1.60 -50.75 5.99
C LEU A 621 -0.71 -50.49 7.24
N LEU A 622 0.15 -51.43 7.62
CA LEU A 622 1.09 -51.27 8.73
C LEU A 622 2.11 -50.15 8.48
N TYR A 623 2.76 -50.13 7.31
CA TYR A 623 3.80 -49.13 7.02
C TYR A 623 3.22 -47.73 6.79
N THR A 624 2.03 -47.61 6.19
CA THR A 624 1.34 -46.31 6.08
C THR A 624 0.92 -45.77 7.46
N THR A 625 0.39 -46.62 8.34
CA THR A 625 0.04 -46.25 9.73
C THR A 625 1.28 -45.83 10.54
N ARG A 626 2.41 -46.55 10.42
CA ARG A 626 3.70 -46.16 11.05
C ARG A 626 4.23 -44.82 10.52
N THR A 627 3.99 -44.53 9.25
CA THR A 627 4.37 -43.24 8.63
C THR A 627 3.51 -42.09 9.21
N GLN A 628 2.19 -42.28 9.30
CA GLN A 628 1.29 -41.32 9.96
C GLN A 628 1.70 -41.05 11.42
N LEU A 629 2.01 -42.09 12.19
CA LEU A 629 2.50 -41.95 13.57
C LEU A 629 3.78 -41.10 13.65
N THR A 630 4.72 -41.29 12.72
CA THR A 630 5.95 -40.47 12.65
C THR A 630 5.63 -39.00 12.39
N LEU A 631 4.71 -38.73 11.46
CA LEU A 631 4.31 -37.35 11.10
C LEU A 631 3.54 -36.65 12.24
N LEU A 632 2.69 -37.37 12.99
CA LEU A 632 2.02 -36.77 14.16
C LEU A 632 3.01 -36.44 15.28
N ASN A 633 4.04 -37.26 15.50
CA ASN A 633 5.10 -36.93 16.47
C ASN A 633 5.86 -35.66 16.08
N GLN A 634 6.10 -35.42 14.78
CA GLN A 634 6.65 -34.16 14.29
C GLN A 634 5.71 -32.98 14.60
N GLN A 635 4.42 -33.09 14.25
CA GLN A 635 3.43 -32.04 14.52
C GLN A 635 3.29 -31.73 16.01
N ARG A 636 3.28 -32.77 16.85
CA ARG A 636 3.26 -32.64 18.32
C ARG A 636 4.45 -31.82 18.82
N LYS A 637 5.66 -32.07 18.29
CA LYS A 637 6.85 -31.30 18.67
C LYS A 637 6.75 -29.84 18.24
N GLN A 638 6.10 -29.53 17.11
CA GLN A 638 5.86 -28.13 16.70
C GLN A 638 5.01 -27.36 17.71
N PHE A 639 3.92 -27.95 18.23
CA PHE A 639 3.13 -27.32 19.30
C PHE A 639 3.87 -27.26 20.64
N GLU A 640 4.67 -28.27 20.99
CA GLU A 640 5.51 -28.23 22.19
C GLU A 640 6.55 -27.09 22.13
N ASP A 641 7.15 -26.86 20.96
CA ASP A 641 8.10 -25.78 20.71
C ASP A 641 7.41 -24.40 20.71
N ALA A 642 6.18 -24.29 20.21
CA ALA A 642 5.36 -23.07 20.28
C ALA A 642 5.03 -22.71 21.75
N ILE A 643 4.53 -23.68 22.52
CA ILE A 643 4.28 -23.55 23.96
C ILE A 643 5.56 -23.12 24.70
N ALA A 644 6.73 -23.70 24.36
CA ALA A 644 8.00 -23.29 24.95
C ALA A 644 8.28 -21.79 24.76
N VAL A 645 8.05 -21.26 23.56
CA VAL A 645 8.23 -19.83 23.24
C VAL A 645 7.23 -18.95 23.99
N LEU A 646 5.96 -19.36 24.07
CA LEU A 646 4.93 -18.64 24.84
C LEU A 646 5.28 -18.58 26.34
N LEU A 647 5.85 -19.65 26.88
CA LEU A 647 6.40 -19.75 28.24
C LEU A 647 7.78 -19.09 28.41
N GLY A 648 8.33 -18.44 27.38
CA GLY A 648 9.62 -17.75 27.44
C GLY A 648 10.84 -18.67 27.64
N LYS A 649 10.74 -19.95 27.25
CA LYS A 649 11.77 -20.98 27.39
C LYS A 649 12.48 -21.27 26.07
N SER A 650 13.62 -21.96 26.19
CA SER A 650 14.35 -22.54 25.06
C SER A 650 13.64 -23.80 24.58
N ALA A 651 13.12 -23.80 23.35
CA ALA A 651 12.34 -24.92 22.80
C ALA A 651 13.08 -26.30 22.77
N PRO A 652 14.38 -26.37 22.44
CA PRO A 652 15.14 -27.63 22.55
C PRO A 652 15.20 -28.22 23.97
N ASP A 653 15.16 -27.36 25.00
CA ASP A 653 15.33 -27.75 26.41
C ASP A 653 13.99 -27.95 27.15
N TYR A 654 12.86 -27.69 26.48
CA TYR A 654 11.51 -27.79 27.05
C TYR A 654 10.76 -28.99 26.46
N HIS A 655 10.12 -29.78 27.32
CA HIS A 655 9.38 -30.99 26.95
C HIS A 655 8.05 -31.04 27.72
N VAL A 656 6.97 -31.46 27.06
CA VAL A 656 5.64 -31.66 27.67
C VAL A 656 5.33 -33.15 27.63
N GLY A 657 5.00 -33.75 28.79
CA GLY A 657 4.67 -35.18 28.85
C GLY A 657 3.42 -35.53 28.02
N PRO A 658 3.36 -36.67 27.32
CA PRO A 658 2.19 -37.05 26.53
C PRO A 658 1.01 -37.45 27.42
N ARG A 659 -0.18 -36.96 27.08
CA ARG A 659 -1.44 -37.21 27.82
C ARG A 659 -2.64 -37.09 26.88
N ASP A 660 -3.53 -38.08 26.89
CA ASP A 660 -4.76 -38.06 26.12
C ASP A 660 -5.66 -36.85 26.49
N LEU A 661 -6.41 -36.33 25.51
CA LEU A 661 -7.30 -35.19 25.65
C LEU A 661 -8.47 -35.54 26.58
N ALA A 662 -8.60 -34.80 27.67
CA ALA A 662 -9.62 -35.02 28.69
C ALA A 662 -10.56 -33.82 28.79
N GLY A 663 -11.80 -34.08 29.22
CA GLY A 663 -12.83 -33.07 29.44
C GLY A 663 -13.72 -32.81 28.22
N GLU A 664 -14.84 -32.13 28.49
CA GLU A 664 -15.72 -31.53 27.51
C GLU A 664 -15.59 -29.99 27.57
N PRO A 665 -15.93 -29.25 26.51
CA PRO A 665 -16.00 -27.80 26.58
C PRO A 665 -16.93 -27.33 27.71
N PRO A 666 -16.53 -26.30 28.48
CA PRO A 666 -17.38 -25.71 29.51
C PRO A 666 -18.61 -25.04 28.89
N ALA A 667 -19.71 -24.98 29.63
CA ALA A 667 -20.92 -24.27 29.22
C ALA A 667 -20.70 -22.75 29.31
N LEU A 668 -20.47 -22.09 28.16
CA LEU A 668 -20.23 -20.65 28.06
C LEU A 668 -21.52 -19.88 27.77
N ASN A 669 -21.78 -18.81 28.52
CA ASN A 669 -22.91 -17.91 28.30
C ASN A 669 -22.41 -16.62 27.63
N ALA A 670 -22.81 -16.37 26.38
CA ALA A 670 -22.33 -15.22 25.61
C ALA A 670 -22.94 -13.85 25.98
N GLY A 671 -23.95 -13.80 26.86
CA GLY A 671 -24.63 -12.56 27.24
C GLY A 671 -25.33 -11.86 26.08
N LEU A 672 -25.57 -10.55 26.20
CA LEU A 672 -26.11 -9.73 25.12
C LEU A 672 -24.97 -9.13 24.27
N PRO A 673 -25.16 -8.89 22.95
CA PRO A 673 -24.16 -8.22 22.12
C PRO A 673 -23.71 -6.85 22.68
N SER A 674 -24.59 -6.12 23.37
CA SER A 674 -24.25 -4.85 24.03
C SER A 674 -23.12 -4.97 25.05
N ASP A 675 -23.03 -6.11 25.75
CA ASP A 675 -22.14 -6.30 26.90
C ASP A 675 -20.67 -6.37 26.47
N LEU A 676 -20.42 -6.77 25.22
CA LEU A 676 -19.08 -6.82 24.62
C LEU A 676 -18.42 -5.45 24.50
N LEU A 677 -19.22 -4.38 24.34
CA LEU A 677 -18.71 -3.00 24.25
C LEU A 677 -18.04 -2.51 25.54
N GLU A 678 -18.26 -3.21 26.66
CA GLU A 678 -17.69 -2.91 27.97
C GLU A 678 -16.72 -3.99 28.47
N ARG A 679 -16.69 -5.16 27.82
CA ARG A 679 -15.92 -6.36 28.23
C ARG A 679 -14.75 -6.73 27.33
N ARG A 680 -14.61 -6.13 26.15
CA ARG A 680 -13.48 -6.38 25.24
C ARG A 680 -12.38 -5.30 25.30
N PRO A 681 -11.12 -5.68 25.62
CA PRO A 681 -10.00 -4.73 25.67
C PRO A 681 -9.70 -4.03 24.34
N ASP A 682 -9.78 -4.72 23.20
CA ASP A 682 -9.52 -4.18 21.87
C ASP A 682 -10.56 -3.12 21.43
N ILE A 683 -11.84 -3.34 21.75
CA ILE A 683 -12.89 -2.33 21.54
C ILE A 683 -12.61 -1.07 22.35
N ALA A 684 -12.17 -1.22 23.61
CA ALA A 684 -11.83 -0.09 24.46
C ALA A 684 -10.55 0.62 24.01
N GLU A 685 -9.54 -0.10 23.52
CA GLU A 685 -8.36 0.50 22.89
C GLU A 685 -8.78 1.38 21.71
N ALA A 686 -9.56 0.84 20.76
CA ALA A 686 -10.05 1.58 19.60
C ALA A 686 -10.91 2.81 20.00
N GLU A 687 -11.70 2.70 21.07
CA GLU A 687 -12.49 3.80 21.63
C GLU A 687 -11.61 4.91 22.23
N ARG A 688 -10.49 4.55 22.88
CA ARG A 688 -9.46 5.49 23.35
C ARG A 688 -8.68 6.11 22.20
N GLN A 689 -8.32 5.36 21.14
CA GLN A 689 -7.68 5.90 19.93
C GLN A 689 -8.53 7.00 19.27
N MET A 690 -9.85 6.81 19.23
CA MET A 690 -10.80 7.83 18.78
C MET A 690 -10.81 9.08 19.69
N ALA A 691 -10.59 8.92 21.00
CA ALA A 691 -10.45 10.05 21.94
C ALA A 691 -9.16 10.85 21.69
N ILE A 692 -8.03 10.19 21.43
CA ILE A 692 -6.76 10.80 21.04
C ILE A 692 -6.96 11.66 19.77
N ALA A 693 -7.59 11.08 18.74
CA ALA A 693 -7.86 11.79 17.49
C ALA A 693 -8.80 13.00 17.67
N ASN A 694 -9.83 12.89 18.53
CA ASN A 694 -10.70 14.03 18.87
C ASN A 694 -9.91 15.16 19.55
N ALA A 695 -9.05 14.83 20.51
CA ALA A 695 -8.20 15.81 21.19
C ALA A 695 -7.23 16.50 20.21
N GLN A 696 -6.70 15.77 19.21
CA GLN A 696 -5.86 16.33 18.14
C GLN A 696 -6.59 17.36 17.25
N ILE A 697 -7.90 17.21 17.02
CA ILE A 697 -8.73 18.27 16.39
C ILE A 697 -8.74 19.53 17.27
N GLY A 698 -8.80 19.38 18.59
CA GLY A 698 -8.69 20.49 19.53
C GLY A 698 -7.34 21.20 19.46
N ILE A 699 -6.23 20.44 19.46
CA ILE A 699 -4.85 20.97 19.36
C ILE A 699 -4.66 21.75 18.05
N THR A 700 -5.10 21.20 16.92
CA THR A 700 -4.98 21.85 15.61
C THR A 700 -5.89 23.06 15.46
N LYS A 701 -7.11 23.04 16.00
CA LYS A 701 -7.99 24.22 16.04
C LYS A 701 -7.47 25.32 16.98
N ALA A 702 -6.80 24.98 18.08
CA ALA A 702 -6.18 25.98 18.95
C ALA A 702 -5.05 26.77 18.25
N ALA A 703 -4.42 26.21 17.21
CA ALA A 703 -3.38 26.88 16.42
C ALA A 703 -3.89 28.00 15.47
N TYR A 704 -5.21 28.24 15.43
CA TYR A 704 -5.82 29.41 14.82
C TYR A 704 -5.81 30.66 15.72
N TYR A 705 -5.44 30.52 17.00
CA TYR A 705 -5.49 31.60 17.98
C TYR A 705 -4.07 32.05 18.39
N PRO A 706 -3.91 33.27 18.92
CA PRO A 706 -2.62 33.76 19.41
C PRO A 706 -2.00 32.86 20.49
N SER A 707 -0.70 32.62 20.38
CA SER A 707 0.09 32.02 21.46
C SER A 707 0.66 33.11 22.36
N LEU A 708 0.51 32.97 23.69
CA LEU A 708 1.06 33.88 24.70
C LEU A 708 2.22 33.19 25.43
N ASN A 709 3.44 33.65 25.17
CA ASN A 709 4.65 33.18 25.84
C ASN A 709 5.14 34.25 26.83
N LEU A 710 5.15 33.92 28.12
CA LEU A 710 5.80 34.73 29.15
C LEU A 710 7.26 34.30 29.27
N PHE A 711 8.16 35.27 29.41
CA PHE A 711 9.57 35.00 29.67
C PHE A 711 10.12 35.92 30.76
N GLY A 712 11.03 35.36 31.56
CA GLY A 712 11.90 36.08 32.47
C GLY A 712 13.33 35.65 32.24
N THR A 713 14.27 36.59 32.36
CA THR A 713 15.70 36.30 32.42
C THR A 713 16.35 37.21 33.45
N GLY A 714 17.29 36.68 34.21
CA GLY A 714 18.05 37.44 35.18
C GLY A 714 19.32 36.72 35.57
N GLY A 715 20.35 37.45 35.98
CA GLY A 715 21.64 36.87 36.32
C GLY A 715 22.75 37.88 36.18
N TRP A 716 23.94 37.41 35.81
CA TRP A 716 25.15 38.24 35.76
C TRP A 716 25.78 38.28 34.37
N GLN A 717 26.23 39.46 33.94
CA GLN A 717 26.98 39.67 32.71
C GLN A 717 28.18 40.59 32.97
N ALA A 718 29.37 40.19 32.49
CA ALA A 718 30.60 40.97 32.65
C ALA A 718 31.56 40.80 31.46
N ALA A 719 32.33 41.84 31.15
CA ALA A 719 33.44 41.77 30.19
C ALA A 719 34.74 41.18 30.80
N ASP A 720 34.75 40.99 32.12
CA ASP A 720 35.84 40.44 32.91
C ASP A 720 35.24 39.45 33.91
N VAL A 721 35.70 38.20 33.87
CA VAL A 721 35.19 37.11 34.71
C VAL A 721 35.37 37.41 36.20
N ALA A 722 36.42 38.14 36.59
CA ALA A 722 36.65 38.56 37.97
C ALA A 722 35.57 39.53 38.50
N LYS A 723 34.84 40.19 37.60
CA LYS A 723 33.75 41.12 37.93
C LYS A 723 32.37 40.49 37.85
N LEU A 724 32.26 39.22 37.44
CA LEU A 724 30.98 38.57 37.19
C LEU A 724 30.07 38.57 38.43
N ALA A 725 30.61 38.36 39.63
CA ALA A 725 29.85 38.38 40.89
C ALA A 725 29.53 39.79 41.44
N ASN A 726 29.88 40.88 40.73
CA ASN A 726 29.59 42.24 41.16
C ASN A 726 28.09 42.55 41.02
N VAL A 727 27.52 43.29 41.96
CA VAL A 727 26.13 43.81 41.88
C VAL A 727 25.92 44.66 40.62
N GLN A 728 26.94 45.41 40.18
CA GLN A 728 26.85 46.17 38.92
C GLN A 728 26.82 45.30 37.65
N SER A 729 27.12 44.01 37.77
CA SER A 729 27.02 43.03 36.68
C SER A 729 25.67 42.33 36.61
N THR A 730 24.72 42.61 37.53
CA THR A 730 23.37 42.02 37.45
C THR A 730 22.59 42.61 36.29
N PHE A 731 21.92 41.75 35.52
CA PHE A 731 20.91 42.15 34.54
C PHE A 731 19.61 41.39 34.78
N TRP A 732 18.50 41.93 34.30
CA TRP A 732 17.21 41.24 34.24
C TRP A 732 16.34 41.79 33.11
N ALA A 733 15.42 40.97 32.61
CA ALA A 733 14.33 41.38 31.73
C ALA A 733 13.14 40.44 31.95
N ILE A 734 11.92 41.00 31.96
CA ILE A 734 10.67 40.25 32.02
C ILE A 734 9.79 40.77 30.88
N GLY A 735 9.13 39.86 30.16
CA GLY A 735 8.28 40.23 29.03
C GLY A 735 7.29 39.15 28.63
N ALA A 736 6.45 39.51 27.67
CA ALA A 736 5.50 38.63 27.03
C ALA A 736 5.64 38.76 25.51
N ASN A 737 5.57 37.63 24.81
CA ASN A 737 5.50 37.55 23.36
C ASN A 737 4.12 36.97 23.00
N VAL A 738 3.33 37.74 22.24
CA VAL A 738 2.07 37.29 21.65
C VAL A 738 2.29 37.14 20.16
N ALA A 739 2.16 35.91 19.65
CA ALA A 739 2.36 35.59 18.25
C ALA A 739 1.14 34.88 17.64
N GLU A 740 0.66 35.40 16.51
CA GLU A 740 -0.46 34.89 15.72
C GLU A 740 -0.07 34.83 14.23
N SER A 741 -0.52 33.80 13.52
CA SER A 741 -0.23 33.60 12.10
C SER A 741 -1.36 34.13 11.21
N ILE A 742 -1.24 35.34 10.69
CA ILE A 742 -2.28 36.00 9.89
C ILE A 742 -2.50 35.31 8.53
N PHE A 743 -1.42 34.93 7.83
CA PHE A 743 -1.47 34.24 6.55
C PHE A 743 -0.56 33.01 6.55
N THR A 744 -1.08 31.86 6.11
CA THR A 744 -0.37 30.57 6.11
C THR A 744 -0.52 29.79 4.80
N GLY A 745 -0.94 30.44 3.71
CA GLY A 745 -1.18 29.76 2.42
C GLY A 745 -2.19 28.61 2.47
N GLY A 746 -3.10 28.61 3.46
CA GLY A 746 -4.07 27.53 3.69
C GLY A 746 -3.59 26.41 4.63
N ALA A 747 -2.32 26.39 5.07
CA ALA A 747 -1.76 25.30 5.87
C ALA A 747 -2.55 24.98 7.14
N ARG A 748 -3.07 25.99 7.87
CA ARG A 748 -3.92 25.78 9.05
C ARG A 748 -5.22 25.02 8.74
N ARG A 749 -5.83 25.28 7.58
CA ARG A 749 -7.05 24.60 7.13
C ARG A 749 -6.75 23.13 6.81
N ALA A 750 -5.65 22.90 6.09
CA ALA A 750 -5.18 21.56 5.78
C ALA A 750 -4.83 20.75 7.04
N GLN A 751 -4.22 21.36 8.06
CA GLN A 751 -3.92 20.71 9.35
C GLN A 751 -5.19 20.28 10.10
N VAL A 752 -6.24 21.12 10.13
CA VAL A 752 -7.52 20.72 10.74
C VAL A 752 -8.23 19.66 9.90
N GLN A 753 -8.23 19.77 8.57
CA GLN A 753 -8.80 18.75 7.69
C GLN A 753 -8.10 17.39 7.85
N PHE A 754 -6.77 17.39 7.99
CA PHE A 754 -5.97 16.18 8.28
C PHE A 754 -6.37 15.56 9.62
N ALA A 755 -6.47 16.35 10.69
CA ALA A 755 -6.90 15.84 12.01
C ALA A 755 -8.36 15.34 12.00
N GLN A 756 -9.24 16.01 11.25
CA GLN A 756 -10.64 15.62 11.07
C GLN A 756 -10.74 14.27 10.32
N ALA A 757 -10.04 14.11 9.20
CA ALA A 757 -10.00 12.86 8.44
C ALA A 757 -9.40 11.70 9.24
N ASN A 758 -8.38 11.97 10.06
CA ASN A 758 -7.82 10.96 10.98
C ASN A 758 -8.84 10.54 12.05
N TYR A 759 -9.63 11.47 12.59
CA TYR A 759 -10.72 11.13 13.50
C TYR A 759 -11.78 10.26 12.81
N ASP A 760 -12.23 10.65 11.61
CA ASP A 760 -13.20 9.87 10.83
C ASP A 760 -12.69 8.44 10.54
N ALA A 761 -11.38 8.29 10.28
CA ALA A 761 -10.73 6.98 10.17
C ALA A 761 -10.73 6.19 11.49
N THR A 762 -10.46 6.82 12.64
CA THR A 762 -10.56 6.13 13.95
C THR A 762 -11.99 5.73 14.31
N VAL A 763 -13.01 6.52 13.92
CA VAL A 763 -14.43 6.16 14.07
C VAL A 763 -14.77 4.94 13.21
N ALA A 764 -14.27 4.89 11.98
CA ALA A 764 -14.43 3.73 11.10
C ALA A 764 -13.72 2.48 11.67
N ASN A 765 -12.50 2.63 12.19
CA ASN A 765 -11.75 1.55 12.83
C ASN A 765 -12.49 0.97 14.04
N TYR A 766 -12.93 1.82 14.98
CA TYR A 766 -13.74 1.41 16.14
C TYR A 766 -15.00 0.64 15.72
N ARG A 767 -15.72 1.10 14.69
CA ARG A 767 -16.88 0.38 14.15
C ARG A 767 -16.51 -0.96 13.53
N GLY A 768 -15.35 -1.05 12.87
CA GLY A 768 -14.79 -2.30 12.35
C GLY A 768 -14.48 -3.30 13.46
N THR A 769 -13.77 -2.86 14.52
CA THR A 769 -13.45 -3.70 15.69
C THR A 769 -14.72 -4.24 16.37
N VAL A 770 -15.76 -3.41 16.52
CA VAL A 770 -17.06 -3.85 17.09
C VAL A 770 -17.75 -4.89 16.20
N LEU A 771 -17.78 -4.68 14.88
CA LEU A 771 -18.39 -5.62 13.93
C LEU A 771 -17.63 -6.96 13.90
N GLU A 772 -16.31 -6.93 13.93
CA GLU A 772 -15.47 -8.12 13.96
C GLU A 772 -15.63 -8.89 15.27
N ALA A 773 -15.73 -8.19 16.41
CA ALA A 773 -16.02 -8.81 17.70
C ALA A 773 -17.36 -9.55 17.71
N PHE A 774 -18.40 -8.99 17.09
CA PHE A 774 -19.69 -9.69 16.93
C PHE A 774 -19.58 -10.90 16.01
N ARG A 775 -18.81 -10.81 14.92
CA ARG A 775 -18.54 -11.95 14.04
C ARG A 775 -17.84 -13.09 14.79
N GLU A 776 -16.77 -12.79 15.54
CA GLU A 776 -16.01 -13.79 16.31
C GLU A 776 -16.89 -14.54 17.33
N VAL A 777 -17.78 -13.84 18.05
CA VAL A 777 -18.70 -14.48 19.01
C VAL A 777 -19.78 -15.31 18.30
N GLN A 778 -20.35 -14.79 17.22
CA GLN A 778 -21.36 -15.48 16.40
C GLN A 778 -20.79 -16.77 15.78
N ASP A 779 -19.58 -16.72 15.23
CA ASP A 779 -18.87 -17.86 14.66
C ASP A 779 -18.52 -18.89 15.74
N GLY A 780 -18.05 -18.45 16.92
CA GLY A 780 -17.75 -19.33 18.06
C GLY A 780 -18.98 -20.06 18.61
N LEU A 781 -20.11 -19.35 18.79
CA LEU A 781 -21.38 -19.93 19.22
C LEU A 781 -21.91 -20.97 18.23
N THR A 782 -21.96 -20.60 16.95
CA THR A 782 -22.44 -21.49 15.87
C THR A 782 -21.52 -22.71 15.74
N GLY A 783 -20.20 -22.49 15.81
CA GLY A 783 -19.17 -23.52 15.72
C GLY A 783 -19.31 -24.58 16.81
N LEU A 784 -19.52 -24.20 18.08
CA LEU A 784 -19.69 -25.17 19.17
C LEU A 784 -20.93 -26.06 18.98
N VAL A 785 -22.06 -25.50 18.54
CA VAL A 785 -23.30 -26.27 18.28
C VAL A 785 -23.09 -27.27 17.15
N VAL A 786 -22.49 -26.83 16.03
CA VAL A 786 -22.24 -27.69 14.86
C VAL A 786 -21.21 -28.77 15.19
N LEU A 787 -20.13 -28.44 15.91
CA LEU A 787 -19.10 -29.40 16.31
C LEU A 787 -19.62 -30.44 17.32
N ASP A 788 -20.54 -30.07 18.21
CA ASP A 788 -21.18 -31.05 19.11
C ASP A 788 -22.05 -32.04 18.33
N GLN A 789 -22.90 -31.57 17.42
CA GLN A 789 -23.70 -32.44 16.56
C GLN A 789 -22.84 -33.34 15.67
N ALA A 790 -21.75 -32.81 15.12
CA ALA A 790 -20.78 -33.57 14.34
C ALA A 790 -20.08 -34.65 15.20
N PHE A 791 -19.67 -34.32 16.42
CA PHE A 791 -19.06 -35.26 17.37
C PHE A 791 -20.01 -36.40 17.73
N GLN A 792 -21.28 -36.11 18.04
CA GLN A 792 -22.29 -37.13 18.33
C GLN A 792 -22.52 -38.09 17.15
N SER A 793 -22.61 -37.55 15.92
CA SER A 793 -22.75 -38.36 14.70
C SER A 793 -21.50 -39.21 14.42
N GLN A 794 -20.31 -38.64 14.60
CA GLN A 794 -19.04 -39.33 14.40
C GLN A 794 -18.82 -40.46 15.42
N GLN A 795 -19.25 -40.27 16.67
CA GLN A 795 -19.22 -41.31 17.69
C GLN A 795 -20.06 -42.54 17.27
N GLN A 796 -21.26 -42.31 16.71
CA GLN A 796 -22.09 -43.40 16.17
C GLN A 796 -21.42 -44.10 14.97
N ALA A 797 -20.71 -43.36 14.13
CA ALA A 797 -19.94 -43.91 13.01
C ALA A 797 -18.76 -44.78 13.49
N VAL A 798 -18.05 -44.38 14.54
CA VAL A 798 -17.01 -45.20 15.21
C VAL A 798 -17.63 -46.50 15.75
N ASP A 799 -18.72 -46.42 16.49
CA ASP A 799 -19.36 -47.60 17.08
C ASP A 799 -19.91 -48.58 16.02
N ALA A 800 -20.40 -48.06 14.90
CA ALA A 800 -20.79 -48.87 13.74
C ALA A 800 -19.57 -49.51 13.04
N SER A 801 -18.46 -48.76 12.91
CA SER A 801 -17.22 -49.24 12.27
C SER A 801 -16.54 -50.34 13.09
N ARG A 802 -16.56 -50.24 14.42
CA ARG A 802 -16.06 -51.30 15.33
C ARG A 802 -16.83 -52.62 15.10
N ARG A 803 -18.16 -52.56 15.11
CA ARG A 803 -19.01 -53.74 14.80
C ARG A 803 -18.75 -54.31 13.40
N ASN A 804 -18.52 -53.45 12.40
CA ASN A 804 -18.18 -53.91 11.04
C ASN A 804 -16.85 -54.68 11.03
N LEU A 805 -15.81 -54.16 11.70
CA LEU A 805 -14.51 -54.82 11.83
C LEU A 805 -14.62 -56.18 12.54
N ASP A 806 -15.39 -56.27 13.61
CA ASP A 806 -15.62 -57.54 14.33
C ASP A 806 -16.27 -58.61 13.43
N ILE A 807 -17.27 -58.20 12.64
CA ILE A 807 -17.97 -59.08 11.69
C ILE A 807 -17.04 -59.52 10.55
N ALA A 808 -16.33 -58.58 9.91
CA ALA A 808 -15.38 -58.87 8.83
C ALA A 808 -14.28 -59.82 9.29
N THR A 809 -13.66 -59.53 10.45
CA THR A 809 -12.63 -60.37 11.08
C THR A 809 -13.14 -61.77 11.38
N SER A 810 -14.38 -61.90 11.88
CA SER A 810 -14.98 -63.20 12.19
C SER A 810 -15.26 -64.02 10.93
N ARG A 811 -15.78 -63.38 9.88
CA ARG A 811 -16.04 -64.02 8.58
C ARG A 811 -14.73 -64.46 7.89
N TYR A 812 -13.68 -63.65 7.95
CA TYR A 812 -12.36 -64.00 7.39
C TYR A 812 -11.72 -65.18 8.12
N LYS A 813 -11.76 -65.20 9.46
CA LYS A 813 -11.30 -66.34 10.27
C LYS A 813 -12.04 -67.63 9.90
N GLY A 814 -13.34 -67.54 9.62
CA GLY A 814 -14.18 -68.63 9.12
C GLY A 814 -14.05 -68.96 7.62
N GLY A 815 -13.22 -68.25 6.85
CA GLY A 815 -13.00 -68.51 5.41
C GLY A 815 -14.16 -68.09 4.49
N LEU A 816 -15.06 -67.20 4.96
CA LEU A 816 -16.28 -66.81 4.24
C LEU A 816 -16.14 -65.52 3.40
N VAL A 817 -15.00 -64.82 3.49
CA VAL A 817 -14.68 -63.57 2.80
C VAL A 817 -13.19 -63.47 2.51
N SER A 818 -12.80 -62.57 1.61
CA SER A 818 -11.40 -62.22 1.35
C SER A 818 -10.79 -61.39 2.47
N TYR A 819 -9.46 -61.24 2.51
CA TYR A 819 -8.82 -60.39 3.51
C TYR A 819 -9.08 -58.89 3.29
N LEU A 820 -9.37 -58.49 2.04
CA LEU A 820 -9.69 -57.11 1.67
C LEU A 820 -10.87 -56.53 2.46
N ASP A 821 -11.86 -57.36 2.83
CA ASP A 821 -13.00 -56.95 3.67
C ASP A 821 -12.55 -56.54 5.08
N VAL A 822 -11.53 -57.20 5.63
CA VAL A 822 -10.94 -56.88 6.94
C VAL A 822 -10.14 -55.58 6.85
N VAL A 823 -9.25 -55.46 5.85
CA VAL A 823 -8.43 -54.26 5.60
C VAL A 823 -9.30 -53.02 5.40
N THR A 824 -10.39 -53.16 4.63
CA THR A 824 -11.35 -52.08 4.38
C THR A 824 -12.09 -51.68 5.66
N ALA A 825 -12.47 -52.64 6.50
CA ALA A 825 -13.11 -52.36 7.79
C ALA A 825 -12.12 -51.72 8.80
N GLN A 826 -10.86 -52.16 8.84
CA GLN A 826 -9.79 -51.55 9.65
C GLN A 826 -9.55 -50.10 9.24
N GLN A 827 -9.41 -49.83 7.93
CA GLN A 827 -9.18 -48.49 7.41
C GLN A 827 -10.37 -47.56 7.70
N THR A 828 -11.60 -48.06 7.53
CA THR A 828 -12.83 -47.32 7.87
C THR A 828 -12.90 -46.96 9.35
N LEU A 829 -12.58 -47.91 10.24
CA LEU A 829 -12.53 -47.65 11.68
C LEU A 829 -11.45 -46.62 12.03
N LEU A 830 -10.22 -46.80 11.54
CA LEU A 830 -9.10 -45.90 11.83
C LEU A 830 -9.40 -44.46 11.39
N THR A 831 -9.93 -44.28 10.18
CA THR A 831 -10.34 -42.95 9.69
C THR A 831 -11.42 -42.35 10.60
N ASN A 832 -12.41 -43.14 11.03
CA ASN A 832 -13.48 -42.63 11.88
C ASN A 832 -13.02 -42.29 13.30
N GLU A 833 -12.09 -43.05 13.88
CA GLU A 833 -11.51 -42.77 15.20
C GLU A 833 -10.57 -41.56 15.18
N GLN A 834 -9.79 -41.37 14.11
CA GLN A 834 -9.00 -40.15 13.92
C GLN A 834 -9.91 -38.91 13.81
N GLN A 835 -10.96 -38.96 13.00
CA GLN A 835 -11.90 -37.85 12.85
C GLN A 835 -12.61 -37.49 14.15
N LEU A 836 -12.95 -38.49 14.99
CA LEU A 836 -13.55 -38.26 16.31
C LEU A 836 -12.59 -37.48 17.24
N ALA A 837 -11.31 -37.88 17.28
CA ALA A 837 -10.29 -37.18 18.06
C ALA A 837 -10.07 -35.74 17.58
N VAL A 838 -10.05 -35.51 16.26
CA VAL A 838 -9.98 -34.16 15.66
C VAL A 838 -11.17 -33.30 16.08
N LEU A 839 -12.40 -33.82 16.02
CA LEU A 839 -13.60 -33.09 16.44
C LEU A 839 -13.58 -32.72 17.94
N GLN A 840 -13.06 -33.61 18.80
CA GLN A 840 -12.92 -33.30 20.24
C GLN A 840 -11.92 -32.16 20.49
N GLY A 841 -10.78 -32.17 19.80
CA GLY A 841 -9.80 -31.07 19.84
C GLY A 841 -10.40 -29.75 19.36
N GLN A 842 -11.06 -29.77 18.20
CA GLN A 842 -11.75 -28.60 17.65
C GLN A 842 -12.80 -28.02 18.61
N LYS A 843 -13.62 -28.86 19.27
CA LYS A 843 -14.58 -28.41 20.27
C LYS A 843 -13.93 -27.58 21.39
N LEU A 844 -12.79 -28.02 21.92
CA LEU A 844 -12.08 -27.31 22.99
C LEU A 844 -11.38 -26.04 22.50
N VAL A 845 -10.73 -26.07 21.32
CA VAL A 845 -10.11 -24.90 20.70
C VAL A 845 -11.16 -23.83 20.35
N THR A 846 -12.31 -24.21 19.78
CA THR A 846 -13.43 -23.27 19.53
C THR A 846 -13.97 -22.69 20.84
N SER A 847 -13.99 -23.47 21.93
CA SER A 847 -14.37 -22.95 23.26
C SER A 847 -13.40 -21.89 23.78
N VAL A 848 -12.09 -22.09 23.61
CA VAL A 848 -11.06 -21.08 23.92
C VAL A 848 -11.26 -19.82 23.09
N LEU A 849 -11.46 -19.97 21.77
CA LEU A 849 -11.71 -18.84 20.88
C LEU A 849 -13.00 -18.08 21.23
N LEU A 850 -14.05 -18.76 21.72
CA LEU A 850 -15.25 -18.09 22.21
C LEU A 850 -14.98 -17.31 23.50
N VAL A 851 -14.21 -17.83 24.47
CA VAL A 851 -13.84 -17.07 25.68
C VAL A 851 -13.02 -15.82 25.31
N LYS A 852 -12.07 -15.96 24.37
CA LYS A 852 -11.34 -14.81 23.79
C LYS A 852 -12.30 -13.80 23.20
N ALA A 853 -13.22 -14.23 22.34
CA ALA A 853 -14.16 -13.35 21.64
C ALA A 853 -15.10 -12.61 22.60
N LEU A 854 -15.42 -13.21 23.75
CA LEU A 854 -16.20 -12.61 24.84
C LEU A 854 -15.40 -11.63 25.73
N GLY A 855 -14.09 -11.51 25.54
CA GLY A 855 -13.21 -10.63 26.34
C GLY A 855 -12.66 -11.28 27.63
N GLY A 856 -12.80 -12.59 27.80
CA GLY A 856 -12.37 -13.32 28.99
C GLY A 856 -13.11 -12.87 30.25
N GLY A 857 -12.43 -12.11 31.12
CA GLY A 857 -12.97 -11.60 32.38
C GLY A 857 -12.70 -10.11 32.62
N TRP A 858 -12.50 -9.33 31.56
CA TRP A 858 -12.10 -7.92 31.62
C TRP A 858 -13.29 -6.94 31.75
N ASP A 859 -13.01 -5.71 32.18
CA ASP A 859 -14.00 -4.67 32.51
C ASP A 859 -13.45 -3.26 32.22
N ALA A 860 -14.05 -2.55 31.27
CA ALA A 860 -13.61 -1.24 30.80
C ALA A 860 -13.68 -0.12 31.85
N SER A 861 -14.48 -0.29 32.91
CA SER A 861 -14.59 0.71 33.99
C SER A 861 -13.26 0.93 34.73
N SER A 862 -12.39 -0.10 34.73
CA SER A 862 -11.04 -0.05 35.31
C SER A 862 -10.13 1.03 34.69
N LEU A 863 -10.28 1.34 33.40
CA LEU A 863 -9.47 2.33 32.69
C LEU A 863 -9.66 3.76 33.23
N ALA A 864 -10.81 4.08 33.83
CA ALA A 864 -11.08 5.41 34.38
C ALA A 864 -10.19 5.77 35.58
N ALA A 865 -9.63 4.78 36.27
CA ALA A 865 -8.66 4.99 37.36
C ALA A 865 -7.22 5.26 36.85
N ILE A 866 -6.96 5.02 35.56
CA ILE A 866 -5.64 5.11 34.94
C ILE A 866 -5.41 6.55 34.45
N GLN A 867 -4.86 7.37 35.37
CA GLN A 867 -4.48 8.78 35.13
C GLN A 867 -3.18 9.12 35.87
N VAL A 868 -2.35 9.97 35.27
CA VAL A 868 -1.10 10.44 35.89
C VAL A 868 -1.41 11.57 36.88
N LYS A 869 -1.50 11.23 38.17
CA LYS A 869 -1.62 12.21 39.25
C LYS A 869 -0.26 12.85 39.53
N ALA A 870 -0.03 14.06 39.04
CA ALA A 870 1.20 14.79 39.32
C ALA A 870 1.26 15.22 40.80
N HIS A 871 2.22 14.69 41.57
CA HIS A 871 2.50 15.17 42.92
C HIS A 871 3.56 16.28 42.90
N PRO A 872 3.47 17.31 43.77
CA PRO A 872 4.43 18.41 43.83
C PRO A 872 5.90 18.00 44.02
N LYS A 873 6.16 16.82 44.58
CA LYS A 873 7.53 16.30 44.76
C LYS A 873 8.17 15.85 43.44
N ASP A 874 7.36 15.30 42.54
CA ASP A 874 7.82 14.74 41.25
C ASP A 874 8.06 15.85 40.20
N ILE A 875 7.59 17.07 40.49
CA ILE A 875 7.74 18.28 39.65
C ILE A 875 9.06 19.03 39.95
N ILE A 876 9.69 18.76 41.11
CA ILE A 876 10.83 19.55 41.63
C ILE A 876 12.16 18.78 41.53
N ALA A 877 12.13 17.46 41.38
CA ALA A 877 13.34 16.64 41.22
C ALA A 877 13.79 16.59 39.74
N PRO A 878 15.08 16.85 39.44
CA PRO A 878 15.67 16.70 38.11
C PRO A 878 16.01 15.25 37.75
#